data_AF-D6WVE4-F1
#
_entry.id   AF-D6WVE4-F1
#
_cell.length_a   1.000
_cell.length_b   1.000
_cell.length_c   1.000
_cell.angle_alpha   90.00
_cell.angle_beta   90.00
_cell.angle_gamma   90.00
#
_symmetry.space_group_name_H-M   'P 1'
#
loop_
_entity.id
_entity.type
_entity.pdbx_description
1 polymer ?
#
loop_
_entity_poly.entity_id
_entity_poly.type
_entity_poly.pdbx_seq_one_letter_code
_entity_poly.pdbx_strand_id
1 'polypeptide(L)'
;MIFRTLLLLAFLTLVKARIKTPAKVDVDQLRSDFLNLEDQLWNFVSGPSDNQLKENDQIEVTLIREFEKFGDKIQQVLPHDLNHGLQTLEGVWAYAYAYTDLRAIYALYETFRRFQALQTAEGRIPSPKQAWVDLTKAILDDPKNSINESLTRLHYVVEQKNLFVESEKEIEGDMLCNSHQSPQQVLFSLYNAIALTELKGYTMIQFAYMLKRLYGEGNFTTESQIARERFQERTTNIIDAVKSAMSTTSRDLWKCDPKRHVSGETYVEVTQLLQGYIQNEVDLNPEGTCRENCAEYTYTKSHGCFQNLWCRKQRRCHGKVINCKYVDSDMWVCPADNQSRRYEYVEYENGRVLGRKQGCRRGTSKVDSWWRWLFWHCSYCFCLCDEQGVHSDRYINLRASIADIKNNRVVTGLRFVKHNRIIHLQIQEGKLLPRGNIDVTTVHWVPVEEYKITDSNVANAQDYHTLTWEKRAVDLDDLVADEGYVVTGVRFKVIGSHLNFEIYTTPFDFETGQLIDPETKSMYKDNPNTDSSLYKPRTRVRLTNPDISTRSPSPSLPDSKTDQYIEFTNSDMDRDAAQTTVPFLDAQPVDSLQPVPLSGAGIFHKGQKYFGGFIAPKLITYDFSKHLQIAFPESEPAVN
;
A
#
# COMPACT_ATOMS: atom_id res chain seq x y z
N MET A 1 53.95 -7.63 59.37
CA MET A 1 53.72 -9.08 59.49
C MET A 1 52.30 -9.25 60.00
N ILE A 2 51.46 -9.98 59.26
CA ILE A 2 50.09 -10.44 59.62
C ILE A 2 49.07 -9.29 59.83
N PHE A 3 48.03 -9.06 59.01
CA PHE A 3 46.94 -9.95 58.60
C PHE A 3 46.31 -9.41 57.29
N ARG A 4 46.30 -10.26 56.25
CA ARG A 4 45.49 -10.11 55.02
C ARG A 4 44.49 -11.26 55.05
N THR A 5 43.24 -11.02 55.42
CA THR A 5 42.08 -11.90 55.14
C THR A 5 40.79 -11.26 55.65
N LEU A 6 40.02 -10.63 54.77
CA LEU A 6 38.55 -10.43 54.88
C LEU A 6 38.09 -9.99 53.48
N LEU A 7 37.84 -10.96 52.61
CA LEU A 7 36.58 -11.66 52.36
C LEU A 7 35.93 -11.05 51.10
N LEU A 8 36.12 -11.76 49.99
CA LEU A 8 35.34 -11.64 48.78
C LEU A 8 33.86 -11.82 49.11
N LEU A 9 33.07 -10.76 48.92
CA LEU A 9 31.63 -10.82 48.68
C LEU A 9 31.36 -9.94 47.46
N ALA A 10 31.84 -10.41 46.31
CA ALA A 10 31.44 -9.89 45.01
C ALA A 10 30.05 -10.43 44.70
N PHE A 11 29.06 -9.56 44.84
CA PHE A 11 27.70 -9.74 44.32
C PHE A 11 27.78 -9.91 42.80
N LEU A 12 27.76 -11.15 42.31
CA LEU A 12 27.46 -11.50 40.93
C LEU A 12 25.93 -11.46 40.76
N THR A 13 25.37 -10.26 40.61
CA THR A 13 24.05 -10.14 39.97
C THR A 13 24.23 -10.36 38.48
N LEU A 14 24.10 -11.61 38.05
CA LEU A 14 23.77 -11.92 36.66
C LEU A 14 22.42 -11.29 36.36
N VAL A 15 22.44 -10.09 35.77
CA VAL A 15 21.32 -9.62 34.97
C VAL A 15 21.27 -10.54 33.76
N LYS A 16 20.47 -11.61 33.85
CA LYS A 16 19.97 -12.27 32.65
C LYS A 16 19.15 -11.22 31.92
N ALA A 17 19.75 -10.56 30.94
CA ALA A 17 18.99 -9.91 29.89
C ALA A 17 18.11 -11.03 29.30
N ARG A 18 16.81 -11.03 29.64
CA ARG A 18 15.83 -11.84 28.93
C ARG A 18 15.91 -11.35 27.50
N ILE A 19 16.56 -12.13 26.63
CA ILE A 19 16.39 -12.01 25.20
C ILE A 19 14.88 -12.16 25.01
N LYS A 20 14.18 -11.05 24.77
CA LYS A 20 12.74 -11.06 24.51
C LYS A 20 12.61 -11.89 23.23
N THR A 21 12.08 -13.10 23.35
CA THR A 21 11.75 -13.92 22.18
C THR A 21 10.93 -13.05 21.24
N PRO A 22 11.21 -13.06 19.93
CA PRO A 22 10.47 -12.21 19.01
C PRO A 22 8.97 -12.50 19.16
N ALA A 23 8.13 -11.49 18.97
CA ALA A 23 6.70 -11.71 19.01
C ALA A 23 6.27 -12.53 17.78
N LYS A 24 5.38 -13.51 17.98
CA LYS A 24 4.89 -14.44 16.95
C LYS A 24 3.71 -13.84 16.19
N VAL A 25 3.45 -14.27 14.96
CA VAL A 25 2.14 -14.03 14.31
C VAL A 25 1.03 -14.85 14.99
N ASP A 26 -0.24 -14.54 14.71
CA ASP A 26 -1.39 -15.19 15.38
C ASP A 26 -1.39 -16.72 15.24
N VAL A 27 -1.20 -17.23 14.02
CA VAL A 27 -1.22 -18.68 13.76
C VAL A 27 -0.08 -19.42 14.50
N ASP A 28 1.07 -18.77 14.66
CA ASP A 28 2.23 -19.31 15.38
C ASP A 28 2.02 -19.29 16.89
N GLN A 29 1.30 -18.27 17.39
CA GLN A 29 0.87 -18.24 18.77
C GLN A 29 -0.12 -19.38 19.05
N LEU A 30 -1.15 -19.53 18.21
CA LEU A 30 -2.13 -20.61 18.32
C LEU A 30 -1.47 -21.98 18.28
N ARG A 31 -0.45 -22.18 17.44
CA ARG A 31 0.37 -23.40 17.41
C ARG A 31 1.04 -23.66 18.76
N SER A 32 1.67 -22.65 19.33
CA SER A 32 2.36 -22.75 20.63
C SER A 32 1.38 -23.07 21.75
N ASP A 33 0.21 -22.42 21.74
CA ASP A 33 -0.85 -22.64 22.71
C ASP A 33 -1.41 -24.07 22.63
N PHE A 34 -1.55 -24.62 21.42
CA PHE A 34 -1.99 -26.00 21.23
C PHE A 34 -0.97 -27.02 21.74
N LEU A 35 0.33 -26.84 21.46
CA LEU A 35 1.35 -27.78 21.92
C LEU A 35 1.39 -27.86 23.46
N ASN A 36 1.21 -26.73 24.14
CA ASN A 36 1.09 -26.71 25.61
C ASN A 36 -0.20 -27.40 26.09
N LEU A 37 -1.32 -27.20 25.40
CA LEU A 37 -2.59 -27.87 25.72
C LEU A 37 -2.50 -29.38 25.48
N GLU A 38 -1.85 -29.80 24.40
CA GLU A 38 -1.61 -31.19 24.04
C GLU A 38 -0.88 -31.93 25.16
N ASP A 39 0.20 -31.37 25.70
CA ASP A 39 0.97 -31.99 26.79
C ASP A 39 0.11 -32.18 28.06
N GLN A 40 -0.75 -31.22 28.37
CA GLN A 40 -1.70 -31.32 29.49
C GLN A 40 -2.74 -32.41 29.26
N LEU A 41 -3.30 -32.50 28.05
CA LEU A 41 -4.33 -33.46 27.70
C LEU A 41 -3.79 -34.90 27.62
N TRP A 42 -2.56 -35.10 27.14
CA TRP A 42 -1.93 -36.43 27.17
C TRP A 42 -1.68 -36.91 28.59
N ASN A 43 -1.30 -36.02 29.51
CA ASN A 43 -1.20 -36.35 30.94
C ASN A 43 -2.55 -36.71 31.55
N PHE A 44 -3.62 -35.99 31.18
CA PHE A 44 -4.98 -36.30 31.61
C PHE A 44 -5.44 -37.69 31.14
N VAL A 45 -5.20 -38.04 29.87
CA VAL A 45 -5.59 -39.35 29.30
C VAL A 45 -4.65 -40.49 29.72
N SER A 46 -3.45 -40.18 30.22
CA SER A 46 -2.45 -41.16 30.66
C SER A 46 -2.37 -41.36 32.17
N GLY A 47 -3.03 -40.51 32.97
CA GLY A 47 -3.01 -40.58 34.44
C GLY A 47 -3.53 -41.92 34.98
N PRO A 48 -3.12 -42.32 36.21
CA PRO A 48 -3.56 -43.58 36.79
C PRO A 48 -5.09 -43.58 36.84
N SER A 49 -5.68 -44.56 36.18
CA SER A 49 -7.09 -44.87 36.26
C SER A 49 -7.43 -45.17 37.71
N ASP A 50 -7.75 -44.13 38.49
CA ASP A 50 -8.33 -44.37 39.79
C ASP A 50 -9.62 -45.13 39.51
N ASN A 51 -9.79 -46.30 40.13
CA ASN A 51 -10.89 -47.21 39.84
C ASN A 51 -12.28 -46.59 40.16
N GLN A 52 -12.33 -45.34 40.62
CA GLN A 52 -13.52 -44.51 40.77
C GLN A 52 -13.96 -43.77 39.49
N LEU A 53 -13.12 -43.66 38.45
CA LEU A 53 -13.46 -42.95 37.21
C LEU A 53 -14.13 -43.82 36.13
N LYS A 54 -14.16 -45.14 36.31
CA LYS A 54 -14.80 -46.08 35.36
C LYS A 54 -16.34 -46.07 35.38
N GLU A 55 -16.96 -45.30 36.28
CA GLU A 55 -18.43 -45.15 36.35
C GLU A 55 -18.94 -43.78 35.88
N ASN A 56 -18.06 -42.85 35.47
CA ASN A 56 -18.49 -41.55 34.91
C ASN A 56 -18.41 -41.59 33.37
N ASP A 57 -19.55 -41.81 32.71
CA ASP A 57 -19.81 -41.80 31.24
C ASP A 57 -19.52 -40.44 30.54
N GLN A 58 -18.46 -39.71 30.92
CA GLN A 58 -18.20 -38.33 30.50
C GLN A 58 -16.73 -37.95 30.28
N ILE A 59 -15.79 -38.89 30.25
CA ILE A 59 -14.35 -38.57 30.09
C ILE A 59 -14.07 -38.05 28.67
N GLU A 60 -14.65 -38.66 27.64
CA GLU A 60 -14.59 -38.22 26.26
C GLU A 60 -15.23 -36.83 26.05
N VAL A 61 -16.27 -36.52 26.84
CA VAL A 61 -16.95 -35.22 26.84
C VAL A 61 -16.07 -34.15 27.49
N THR A 62 -15.32 -34.50 28.52
CA THR A 62 -14.34 -33.60 29.15
C THR A 62 -13.20 -33.30 28.18
N LEU A 63 -12.68 -34.33 27.50
CA LEU A 63 -11.64 -34.18 26.49
C LEU A 63 -12.10 -33.27 25.34
N ILE A 64 -13.24 -33.59 24.72
CA ILE A 64 -13.71 -32.84 23.55
C ILE A 64 -14.03 -31.37 23.88
N ARG A 65 -14.41 -31.05 25.13
CA ARG A 65 -14.67 -29.69 25.59
C ARG A 65 -13.41 -28.82 25.60
N GLU A 66 -12.24 -29.38 25.93
CA GLU A 66 -10.97 -28.63 25.85
C GLU A 66 -10.59 -28.34 24.39
N PHE A 67 -10.81 -29.31 23.49
CA PHE A 67 -10.66 -29.08 22.05
C PHE A 67 -11.68 -28.08 21.50
N GLU A 68 -12.90 -28.04 22.05
CA GLU A 68 -13.92 -27.05 21.69
C GLU A 68 -13.47 -25.64 22.05
N LYS A 69 -13.00 -25.42 23.28
CA LYS A 69 -12.46 -24.13 23.74
C LYS A 69 -11.29 -23.66 22.88
N PHE A 70 -10.41 -24.58 22.49
CA PHE A 70 -9.30 -24.26 21.59
C PHE A 70 -9.80 -23.86 20.20
N GLY A 71 -10.79 -24.57 19.66
CA GLY A 71 -11.42 -24.20 18.40
C GLY A 71 -12.18 -22.86 18.45
N ASP A 72 -12.82 -22.52 19.57
CA ASP A 72 -13.44 -21.20 19.78
C ASP A 72 -12.39 -20.09 19.73
N LYS A 73 -11.23 -20.31 20.36
CA LYS A 73 -10.10 -19.40 20.32
C LYS A 73 -9.56 -19.21 18.90
N ILE A 74 -9.44 -20.28 18.12
CA ILE A 74 -9.08 -20.18 16.69
C ILE A 74 -10.08 -19.28 15.95
N GLN A 75 -11.38 -19.55 16.09
CA GLN A 75 -12.43 -18.80 15.38
C GLN A 75 -12.46 -17.32 15.78
N GLN A 76 -12.15 -17.01 17.04
CA GLN A 76 -12.07 -15.64 17.53
C GLN A 76 -10.87 -14.87 16.95
N VAL A 77 -9.70 -15.51 16.87
CA VAL A 77 -8.44 -14.85 16.46
C VAL A 77 -8.33 -14.77 14.93
N LEU A 78 -8.72 -15.84 14.22
CA LEU A 78 -8.66 -15.92 12.76
C LEU A 78 -10.06 -16.26 12.21
N PRO A 79 -10.97 -15.28 12.16
CA PRO A 79 -12.38 -15.51 11.81
C PRO A 79 -12.62 -15.72 10.31
N HIS A 80 -11.59 -15.50 9.48
CA HIS A 80 -11.73 -15.45 8.03
C HIS A 80 -11.79 -16.83 7.38
N ASP A 81 -12.50 -16.90 6.25
CA ASP A 81 -12.56 -18.09 5.40
C ASP A 81 -11.19 -18.42 4.79
N LEU A 82 -11.02 -19.69 4.42
CA LEU A 82 -9.79 -20.27 3.88
C LEU A 82 -9.20 -19.50 2.67
N ASN A 83 -10.02 -18.82 1.88
CA ASN A 83 -9.61 -18.11 0.66
C ASN A 83 -9.44 -16.60 0.84
N HIS A 84 -9.61 -16.09 2.05
CA HIS A 84 -9.57 -14.66 2.29
C HIS A 84 -8.18 -14.09 1.96
N GLY A 85 -8.11 -13.24 0.94
CA GLY A 85 -6.85 -12.66 0.46
C GLY A 85 -6.08 -13.51 -0.54
N LEU A 86 -6.66 -14.61 -1.03
CA LEU A 86 -6.01 -15.55 -1.97
C LEU A 86 -6.66 -15.57 -3.37
N GLN A 87 -7.57 -14.64 -3.66
CA GLN A 87 -8.32 -14.62 -4.93
C GLN A 87 -7.40 -14.49 -6.15
N THR A 88 -6.29 -13.76 -6.03
CA THR A 88 -5.31 -13.61 -7.12
C THR A 88 -4.59 -14.93 -7.45
N LEU A 89 -4.59 -15.92 -6.54
CA LEU A 89 -3.92 -17.20 -6.77
C LEU A 89 -4.81 -18.25 -7.44
N GLU A 90 -6.08 -17.94 -7.75
CA GLU A 90 -7.01 -18.91 -8.36
C GLU A 90 -6.51 -19.49 -9.69
N GLY A 91 -5.68 -18.75 -10.43
CA GLY A 91 -5.04 -19.21 -11.67
C GLY A 91 -3.80 -20.09 -11.47
N VAL A 92 -3.22 -20.13 -10.27
CA VAL A 92 -1.96 -20.83 -9.98
C VAL A 92 -2.23 -22.32 -9.80
N TRP A 93 -1.71 -23.13 -10.71
CA TRP A 93 -1.91 -24.59 -10.67
C TRP A 93 -1.45 -25.23 -9.35
N ALA A 94 -0.28 -24.84 -8.84
CA ALA A 94 0.20 -25.33 -7.55
C ALA A 94 -0.79 -25.00 -6.41
N TYR A 95 -1.34 -23.78 -6.39
CA TYR A 95 -2.35 -23.37 -5.43
C TYR A 95 -3.64 -24.17 -5.59
N ALA A 96 -4.11 -24.42 -6.82
CA ALA A 96 -5.30 -25.23 -7.05
C ALA A 96 -5.18 -26.65 -6.45
N TYR A 97 -3.99 -27.27 -6.53
CA TYR A 97 -3.73 -28.55 -5.86
C TYR A 97 -3.76 -28.40 -4.34
N ALA A 98 -3.00 -27.46 -3.78
CA ALA A 98 -3.00 -27.20 -2.34
C ALA A 98 -4.42 -26.94 -1.81
N TYR A 99 -5.22 -26.15 -2.55
CA TYR A 99 -6.57 -25.76 -2.18
C TYR A 99 -7.52 -26.95 -2.02
N THR A 100 -7.35 -28.03 -2.80
CA THR A 100 -8.16 -29.24 -2.63
C THR A 100 -7.95 -29.88 -1.26
N ASP A 101 -6.70 -30.04 -0.84
CA ASP A 101 -6.35 -30.59 0.48
C ASP A 101 -6.71 -29.62 1.61
N LEU A 102 -6.47 -28.31 1.40
CA LEU A 102 -6.86 -27.28 2.37
C LEU A 102 -8.37 -27.32 2.65
N ARG A 103 -9.18 -27.38 1.59
CA ARG A 103 -10.64 -27.43 1.69
C ARG A 103 -11.14 -28.73 2.31
N ALA A 104 -10.52 -29.87 2.00
CA ALA A 104 -10.89 -31.17 2.57
C ALA A 104 -10.68 -31.19 4.09
N ILE A 105 -9.50 -30.75 4.56
CA ILE A 105 -9.19 -30.67 5.99
C ILE A 105 -10.12 -29.67 6.69
N TYR A 106 -10.36 -28.50 6.07
CA TYR A 106 -11.30 -27.52 6.61
C TYR A 106 -12.71 -28.09 6.77
N ALA A 107 -13.24 -28.80 5.76
CA ALA A 107 -14.57 -29.40 5.84
C ALA A 107 -14.69 -30.48 6.93
N LEU A 108 -13.65 -31.29 7.10
CA LEU A 108 -13.60 -32.27 8.18
C LEU A 108 -13.50 -31.59 9.55
N TYR A 109 -12.71 -30.51 9.66
CA TYR A 109 -12.64 -29.70 10.87
C TYR A 109 -14.00 -29.08 11.23
N GLU A 110 -14.74 -28.55 10.26
CA GLU A 110 -16.11 -28.04 10.50
C GLU A 110 -17.06 -29.14 10.98
N THR A 111 -16.90 -30.36 10.46
CA THR A 111 -17.67 -31.53 10.93
C THR A 111 -17.28 -31.89 12.37
N PHE A 112 -15.99 -31.85 12.70
CA PHE A 112 -15.49 -32.03 14.06
C PHE A 112 -16.07 -30.96 14.99
N ARG A 113 -16.02 -29.67 14.63
CA ARG A 113 -16.60 -28.56 15.40
C ARG A 113 -18.09 -28.74 15.68
N ARG A 114 -18.87 -29.17 14.69
CA ARG A 114 -20.29 -29.49 14.87
C ARG A 114 -20.49 -30.66 15.83
N PHE A 115 -19.65 -31.69 15.71
CA PHE A 115 -19.70 -32.82 16.63
C PHE A 115 -19.35 -32.40 18.07
N GLN A 116 -18.35 -31.53 18.26
CA GLN A 116 -18.01 -30.95 19.57
C GLN A 116 -19.24 -30.28 20.20
N ALA A 117 -19.84 -29.32 19.49
CA ALA A 117 -21.01 -28.58 19.99
C ALA A 117 -22.19 -29.49 20.35
N LEU A 118 -22.43 -30.55 19.58
CA LEU A 118 -23.47 -31.55 19.89
C LEU A 118 -23.17 -32.33 21.18
N GLN A 119 -21.89 -32.60 21.47
CA GLN A 119 -21.48 -33.36 22.65
C GLN A 119 -21.26 -32.50 23.89
N THR A 120 -21.18 -31.18 23.78
CA THR A 120 -20.88 -30.28 24.91
C THR A 120 -22.05 -29.39 25.33
N ALA A 121 -23.07 -29.23 24.48
CA ALA A 121 -24.26 -28.41 24.75
C ALA A 121 -25.04 -28.84 26.00
N GLU A 122 -25.74 -27.88 26.62
CA GLU A 122 -26.68 -28.15 27.70
C GLU A 122 -27.82 -29.06 27.24
N GLY A 123 -28.14 -30.09 28.03
CA GLY A 123 -29.16 -31.08 27.65
C GLY A 123 -28.75 -32.01 26.50
N ARG A 124 -27.44 -32.14 26.23
CA ARG A 124 -26.91 -33.04 25.19
C ARG A 124 -27.54 -34.43 25.24
N ILE A 125 -27.69 -35.03 24.07
CA ILE A 125 -27.96 -36.46 23.92
C ILE A 125 -26.61 -37.14 23.71
N PRO A 126 -26.14 -37.99 24.62
CA PRO A 126 -24.86 -38.70 24.46
C PRO A 126 -24.83 -39.47 23.15
N SER A 127 -23.84 -39.20 22.31
CA SER A 127 -23.64 -40.02 21.12
C SER A 127 -23.16 -41.42 21.49
N PRO A 128 -23.62 -42.47 20.78
CA PRO A 128 -23.15 -43.83 21.03
C PRO A 128 -21.64 -43.93 20.76
N LYS A 129 -20.95 -44.86 21.44
CA LYS A 129 -19.52 -45.14 21.22
C LYS A 129 -19.15 -45.24 19.74
N GLN A 130 -20.02 -45.85 18.93
CA GLN A 130 -19.81 -46.00 17.49
C GLN A 130 -19.60 -44.65 16.77
N ALA A 131 -20.33 -43.60 17.13
CA ALA A 131 -20.20 -42.29 16.48
C ALA A 131 -18.82 -41.66 16.74
N TRP A 132 -18.28 -41.83 17.94
CA TRP A 132 -16.93 -41.41 18.31
C TRP A 132 -15.86 -42.21 17.54
N VAL A 133 -16.04 -43.52 17.44
CA VAL A 133 -15.14 -44.40 16.66
C VAL A 133 -15.18 -44.02 15.18
N ASP A 134 -16.36 -43.77 14.61
CA ASP A 134 -16.52 -43.37 13.21
C ASP A 134 -15.86 -42.01 12.94
N LEU A 135 -15.92 -41.06 13.88
CA LEU A 135 -15.18 -39.81 13.80
C LEU A 135 -13.66 -40.06 13.77
N THR A 136 -13.12 -40.94 14.62
CA THR A 136 -11.67 -41.25 14.59
C THR A 136 -11.25 -41.92 13.30
N LYS A 137 -12.10 -42.79 12.74
CA LYS A 137 -11.85 -43.43 11.44
C LYS A 137 -11.83 -42.42 10.31
N ALA A 138 -12.75 -41.45 10.31
CA ALA A 138 -12.75 -40.38 9.31
C ALA A 138 -11.48 -39.50 9.38
N ILE A 139 -10.97 -39.25 10.60
CA ILE A 139 -9.75 -38.46 10.84
C ILE A 139 -8.49 -39.24 10.41
N LEU A 140 -8.33 -40.47 10.87
CA LEU A 140 -7.08 -41.24 10.79
C LEU A 140 -7.03 -42.21 9.61
N ASP A 141 -8.16 -42.84 9.30
CA ASP A 141 -8.22 -44.09 8.55
C ASP A 141 -9.04 -43.97 7.24
N ASP A 142 -9.48 -42.76 6.85
CA ASP A 142 -10.18 -42.58 5.57
C ASP A 142 -9.25 -42.98 4.40
N PRO A 143 -9.64 -43.99 3.60
CA PRO A 143 -8.75 -44.62 2.62
C PRO A 143 -8.41 -43.72 1.42
N LYS A 144 -9.07 -42.56 1.28
CA LYS A 144 -8.81 -41.60 0.20
C LYS A 144 -8.30 -40.25 0.73
N ASN A 145 -8.82 -39.82 1.88
CA ASN A 145 -8.73 -38.44 2.36
C ASN A 145 -8.44 -38.34 3.86
N SER A 146 -7.73 -39.29 4.46
CA SER A 146 -7.28 -39.11 5.85
C SER A 146 -6.50 -37.80 6.00
N ILE A 147 -6.52 -37.22 7.20
CA ILE A 147 -5.85 -35.93 7.42
C ILE A 147 -4.35 -36.06 7.17
N ASN A 148 -3.73 -37.18 7.59
CA ASN A 148 -2.31 -37.42 7.35
C ASN A 148 -1.96 -37.44 5.86
N GLU A 149 -2.76 -38.11 5.03
CA GLU A 149 -2.56 -38.13 3.58
C GLU A 149 -2.74 -36.74 2.96
N SER A 150 -3.77 -36.01 3.38
CA SER A 150 -4.05 -34.66 2.89
C SER A 150 -2.93 -33.68 3.27
N LEU A 151 -2.42 -33.74 4.51
CA LEU A 151 -1.27 -32.94 4.95
C LEU A 151 0.02 -33.33 4.23
N THR A 152 0.22 -34.62 3.93
CA THR A 152 1.39 -35.09 3.18
C THR A 152 1.36 -34.57 1.74
N ARG A 153 0.19 -34.61 1.08
CA ARG A 153 0.02 -34.03 -0.26
C ARG A 153 0.19 -32.51 -0.26
N LEU A 154 -0.38 -31.81 0.74
CA LEU A 154 -0.20 -30.37 0.88
C LEU A 154 1.27 -30.00 1.05
N HIS A 155 2.00 -30.72 1.89
CA HIS A 155 3.44 -30.53 2.08
C HIS A 155 4.25 -30.80 0.81
N TYR A 156 3.92 -31.86 0.08
CA TYR A 156 4.50 -32.13 -1.23
C TYR A 156 4.28 -30.97 -2.22
N VAL A 157 3.10 -30.33 -2.21
CA VAL A 157 2.83 -29.16 -3.06
C VAL A 157 3.68 -27.96 -2.64
N VAL A 158 3.83 -27.71 -1.33
CA VAL A 158 4.66 -26.61 -0.82
C VAL A 158 6.11 -26.76 -1.28
N GLU A 159 6.70 -27.94 -1.07
CA GLU A 159 8.11 -28.18 -1.38
C GLU A 159 8.37 -28.51 -2.85
N GLN A 160 7.76 -29.58 -3.34
CA GLN A 160 8.14 -30.18 -4.62
C GLN A 160 7.52 -29.45 -5.81
N LYS A 161 6.41 -28.75 -5.60
CA LYS A 161 5.79 -27.87 -6.60
C LYS A 161 6.11 -26.39 -6.37
N ASN A 162 7.01 -26.06 -5.43
CA ASN A 162 7.44 -24.70 -5.12
C ASN A 162 6.29 -23.70 -4.97
N LEU A 163 5.26 -24.04 -4.19
CA LEU A 163 3.99 -23.28 -4.14
C LEU A 163 4.18 -21.77 -3.97
N PHE A 164 5.03 -21.34 -3.03
CA PHE A 164 5.25 -19.92 -2.76
C PHE A 164 5.96 -19.22 -3.93
N VAL A 165 6.90 -19.87 -4.60
CA VAL A 165 7.61 -19.32 -5.77
C VAL A 165 6.68 -19.21 -6.98
N GLU A 166 5.86 -20.23 -7.23
CA GLU A 166 4.85 -20.16 -8.31
C GLU A 166 3.78 -19.11 -8.01
N SER A 167 3.43 -18.92 -6.73
CA SER A 167 2.52 -17.85 -6.31
C SER A 167 3.15 -16.47 -6.50
N GLU A 168 4.42 -16.29 -6.13
CA GLU A 168 5.19 -15.04 -6.33
C GLU A 168 5.18 -14.60 -7.80
N LYS A 169 5.40 -15.53 -8.73
CA LYS A 169 5.36 -15.25 -10.19
C LYS A 169 4.01 -14.72 -10.69
N GLU A 170 2.90 -15.12 -10.08
CA GLU A 170 1.55 -14.69 -10.47
C GLU A 170 1.20 -13.31 -9.91
N ILE A 171 1.73 -12.95 -8.74
CA ILE A 171 1.36 -11.74 -8.02
C ILE A 171 2.31 -10.56 -8.27
N GLU A 172 3.44 -10.78 -8.93
CA GLU A 172 4.38 -9.73 -9.32
C GLU A 172 4.22 -9.30 -10.80
N GLY A 173 4.82 -8.17 -11.16
CA GLY A 173 4.81 -7.64 -12.53
C GLY A 173 3.46 -7.07 -12.95
N ASP A 174 3.06 -7.27 -14.22
CA ASP A 174 1.86 -6.68 -14.81
C ASP A 174 0.55 -7.15 -14.16
N MET A 175 0.59 -8.25 -13.38
CA MET A 175 -0.57 -8.82 -12.69
C MET A 175 -0.91 -8.11 -11.37
N LEU A 176 -0.01 -7.27 -10.84
CA LEU A 176 -0.26 -6.40 -9.66
C LEU A 176 -1.55 -5.59 -9.79
N CYS A 177 -1.96 -5.26 -11.02
CA CYS A 177 -3.17 -4.49 -11.28
C CYS A 177 -4.48 -5.16 -10.82
N ASN A 178 -4.51 -6.49 -10.70
CA ASN A 178 -5.68 -7.23 -10.23
C ASN A 178 -5.62 -7.51 -8.73
N SER A 179 -4.48 -7.25 -8.08
CA SER A 179 -4.30 -7.50 -6.66
C SER A 179 -4.80 -6.31 -5.83
N HIS A 180 -5.61 -6.60 -4.83
CA HIS A 180 -6.01 -5.63 -3.80
C HIS A 180 -5.06 -5.63 -2.60
N GLN A 181 -3.90 -6.28 -2.71
CA GLN A 181 -2.90 -6.45 -1.65
C GLN A 181 -1.51 -6.35 -2.25
N SER A 182 -0.52 -5.98 -1.44
CA SER A 182 0.88 -6.12 -1.86
C SER A 182 1.22 -7.59 -2.10
N PRO A 183 2.13 -7.91 -3.04
CA PRO A 183 2.56 -9.28 -3.32
C PRO A 183 2.96 -10.04 -2.05
N GLN A 184 3.78 -9.43 -1.18
CA GLN A 184 4.22 -10.07 0.06
C GLN A 184 3.05 -10.40 1.02
N GLN A 185 2.01 -9.57 1.07
CA GLN A 185 0.80 -9.85 1.87
C GLN A 185 0.02 -11.06 1.36
N VAL A 186 -0.02 -11.29 0.04
CA VAL A 186 -0.68 -12.48 -0.52
C VAL A 186 0.08 -13.74 -0.09
N LEU A 187 1.41 -13.73 -0.12
CA LEU A 187 2.22 -14.85 0.38
C LEU A 187 2.02 -15.08 1.89
N PHE A 188 1.94 -14.01 2.68
CA PHE A 188 1.65 -14.11 4.11
C PHE A 188 0.24 -14.68 4.37
N SER A 189 -0.75 -14.28 3.59
CA SER A 189 -2.11 -14.84 3.65
C SER A 189 -2.12 -16.32 3.31
N LEU A 190 -1.34 -16.73 2.30
CA LEU A 190 -1.21 -18.13 1.88
C LEU A 190 -0.57 -18.97 2.99
N TYR A 191 0.47 -18.44 3.62
CA TYR A 191 1.08 -19.06 4.79
C TYR A 191 0.08 -19.24 5.92
N ASN A 192 -0.68 -18.19 6.28
CA ASN A 192 -1.68 -18.30 7.35
C ASN A 192 -2.74 -19.36 7.05
N ALA A 193 -3.21 -19.45 5.80
CA ALA A 193 -4.17 -20.48 5.39
C ALA A 193 -3.60 -21.91 5.52
N ILE A 194 -2.36 -22.13 5.07
CA ILE A 194 -1.67 -23.42 5.17
C ILE A 194 -1.40 -23.78 6.64
N ALA A 195 -0.77 -22.87 7.38
CA ALA A 195 -0.39 -23.09 8.78
C ALA A 195 -1.62 -23.31 9.69
N LEU A 196 -2.71 -22.58 9.46
CA LEU A 196 -3.95 -22.77 10.21
C LEU A 196 -4.61 -24.11 9.89
N THR A 197 -4.61 -24.50 8.61
CA THR A 197 -5.12 -25.80 8.19
C THR A 197 -4.30 -26.94 8.78
N GLU A 198 -2.98 -26.80 8.79
CA GLU A 198 -2.09 -27.78 9.40
C GLU A 198 -2.36 -27.92 10.89
N LEU A 199 -2.52 -26.81 11.61
CA LEU A 199 -2.88 -26.80 13.02
C LEU A 199 -4.23 -27.48 13.28
N LYS A 200 -5.26 -27.17 12.48
CA LYS A 200 -6.58 -27.81 12.55
C LYS A 200 -6.51 -29.33 12.32
N GLY A 201 -5.76 -29.75 11.31
CA GLY A 201 -5.52 -31.16 11.00
C GLY A 201 -4.81 -31.90 12.14
N TYR A 202 -3.70 -31.33 12.60
CA TYR A 202 -2.91 -31.88 13.71
C TYR A 202 -3.73 -32.01 15.01
N THR A 203 -4.53 -30.98 15.31
CA THR A 203 -5.45 -30.97 16.45
C THR A 203 -6.42 -32.16 16.41
N MET A 204 -7.02 -32.42 15.25
CA MET A 204 -7.94 -33.55 15.07
C MET A 204 -7.23 -34.91 15.20
N ILE A 205 -6.01 -35.04 14.68
CA ILE A 205 -5.20 -36.25 14.81
C ILE A 205 -4.91 -36.56 16.28
N GLN A 206 -4.47 -35.56 17.05
CA GLN A 206 -4.19 -35.71 18.48
C GLN A 206 -5.44 -36.10 19.27
N PHE A 207 -6.57 -35.44 19.00
CA PHE A 207 -7.86 -35.83 19.58
C PHE A 207 -8.21 -37.29 19.30
N ALA A 208 -8.05 -37.76 18.05
CA ALA A 208 -8.41 -39.13 17.69
C ALA A 208 -7.52 -40.18 18.38
N TYR A 209 -6.22 -39.93 18.52
CA TYR A 209 -5.32 -40.82 19.27
C TYR A 209 -5.65 -40.87 20.76
N MET A 210 -5.90 -39.71 21.38
CA MET A 210 -6.35 -39.63 22.78
C MET A 210 -7.66 -40.41 22.99
N LEU A 211 -8.60 -40.30 22.05
CA LEU A 211 -9.89 -40.99 22.15
C LEU A 211 -9.78 -42.51 21.97
N LYS A 212 -8.98 -42.98 20.99
CA LYS A 212 -8.72 -44.43 20.82
C LYS A 212 -8.07 -45.02 22.08
N ARG A 213 -7.21 -44.26 22.76
CA ARG A 213 -6.64 -44.65 24.06
C ARG A 213 -7.69 -44.76 25.16
N LEU A 214 -8.58 -43.76 25.30
CA LEU A 214 -9.68 -43.79 26.28
C LEU A 214 -10.59 -45.02 26.09
N TYR A 215 -10.83 -45.43 24.85
CA TYR A 215 -11.64 -46.61 24.55
C TYR A 215 -10.90 -47.96 24.63
N GLY A 216 -9.62 -47.95 25.01
CA GLY A 216 -8.81 -49.15 25.18
C GLY A 216 -8.41 -49.83 23.87
N GLU A 217 -8.41 -49.11 22.74
CA GLU A 217 -8.03 -49.66 21.43
C GLU A 217 -6.50 -49.74 21.24
N GLY A 218 -5.72 -49.18 22.16
CA GLY A 218 -4.25 -49.12 22.11
C GLY A 218 -3.69 -47.96 22.93
N ASN A 219 -2.36 -47.88 23.05
CA ASN A 219 -1.71 -46.80 23.81
C ASN A 219 -1.55 -45.50 23.00
N PHE A 220 -1.39 -45.57 21.69
CA PHE A 220 -1.28 -44.46 20.72
C PHE A 220 -0.26 -43.34 21.04
N THR A 221 0.59 -43.51 22.05
CA THR A 221 1.60 -42.52 22.46
C THR A 221 2.72 -42.39 21.43
N THR A 222 3.13 -43.51 20.83
CA THR A 222 4.18 -43.51 19.80
C THR A 222 3.67 -42.86 18.52
N GLU A 223 2.46 -43.21 18.11
CA GLU A 223 1.79 -42.65 16.92
C GLU A 223 1.55 -41.15 17.08
N SER A 224 1.14 -40.72 18.28
CA SER A 224 1.01 -39.31 18.63
C SER A 224 2.35 -38.57 18.55
N GLN A 225 3.41 -39.14 19.12
CA GLN A 225 4.74 -38.53 19.08
C GLN A 225 5.26 -38.40 17.64
N ILE A 226 5.07 -39.43 16.80
CA ILE A 226 5.40 -39.38 15.38
C ILE A 226 4.58 -38.30 14.65
N ALA A 227 3.29 -38.16 14.98
CA ALA A 227 2.46 -37.10 14.40
C ALA A 227 2.97 -35.70 14.80
N ARG A 228 3.43 -35.53 16.04
CA ARG A 228 4.07 -34.30 16.53
C ARG A 228 5.35 -33.98 15.77
N GLU A 229 6.25 -34.95 15.65
CA GLU A 229 7.51 -34.79 14.91
C GLU A 229 7.27 -34.37 13.46
N ARG A 230 6.34 -35.04 12.78
CA ARG A 230 5.96 -34.70 11.39
C ARG A 230 5.33 -33.31 11.29
N PHE A 231 4.51 -32.91 12.26
CA PHE A 231 3.94 -31.57 12.31
C PHE A 231 5.02 -30.50 12.47
N GLN A 232 6.00 -30.75 13.34
CA GLN A 232 7.13 -29.86 13.56
C GLN A 232 8.02 -29.73 12.32
N GLU A 233 8.32 -30.85 11.67
CA GLU A 233 9.09 -30.90 10.41
C GLU A 233 8.40 -30.09 9.31
N ARG A 234 7.13 -30.38 9.01
CA ARG A 234 6.37 -29.66 7.97
C ARG A 234 6.25 -28.16 8.25
N THR A 235 5.96 -27.80 9.51
CA THR A 235 5.89 -26.39 9.92
C THR A 235 7.21 -25.67 9.65
N THR A 236 8.34 -26.30 9.97
CA THR A 236 9.69 -25.75 9.73
C THR A 236 9.88 -25.47 8.23
N ASN A 237 9.58 -26.46 7.40
CA ASN A 237 9.76 -26.37 5.95
C ASN A 237 8.83 -25.31 5.31
N ILE A 238 7.58 -25.21 5.77
CA ILE A 238 6.62 -24.18 5.31
C ILE A 238 7.13 -22.77 5.67
N ILE A 239 7.62 -22.58 6.90
CA ILE A 239 8.17 -21.29 7.36
C ILE A 239 9.41 -20.90 6.55
N ASP A 240 10.32 -21.85 6.31
CA ASP A 240 11.52 -21.59 5.52
C ASP A 240 11.18 -21.25 4.06
N ALA A 241 10.23 -21.98 3.47
CA ALA A 241 9.77 -21.73 2.11
C ALA A 241 9.13 -20.33 1.95
N VAL A 242 8.22 -19.93 2.85
CA VAL A 242 7.59 -18.61 2.78
C VAL A 242 8.57 -17.48 3.10
N LYS A 243 9.47 -17.65 4.07
CA LYS A 243 10.48 -16.63 4.39
C LYS A 243 11.40 -16.38 3.22
N SER A 244 11.82 -17.44 2.54
CA SER A 244 12.62 -17.36 1.32
C SER A 244 11.91 -16.53 0.25
N ALA A 245 10.65 -16.85 -0.06
CA ALA A 245 9.87 -16.11 -1.05
C ALA A 245 9.64 -14.64 -0.62
N MET A 246 9.14 -14.40 0.60
CA MET A 246 8.87 -13.06 1.11
C MET A 246 10.09 -12.14 1.15
N SER A 247 11.32 -12.70 1.21
CA SER A 247 12.56 -11.92 1.24
C SER A 247 12.86 -11.20 -0.09
N THR A 248 12.34 -11.73 -1.20
CA THR A 248 12.52 -11.17 -2.54
C THR A 248 11.26 -10.48 -3.06
N THR A 249 10.10 -10.83 -2.50
CA THR A 249 8.80 -10.32 -2.94
C THR A 249 8.54 -8.87 -2.51
N SER A 250 7.98 -8.07 -3.41
CA SER A 250 7.66 -6.66 -3.14
C SER A 250 6.56 -6.45 -2.08
N ARG A 251 6.72 -5.41 -1.26
CA ARG A 251 5.73 -4.91 -0.28
C ARG A 251 4.95 -3.70 -0.79
N ASP A 252 5.23 -3.29 -2.01
CA ASP A 252 4.62 -2.11 -2.62
C ASP A 252 3.16 -2.40 -3.00
N LEU A 253 2.28 -1.45 -2.70
CA LEU A 253 0.90 -1.43 -3.17
C LEU A 253 0.59 -0.07 -3.78
N TRP A 254 0.12 -0.08 -5.02
CA TRP A 254 -0.28 1.10 -5.78
C TRP A 254 -1.41 0.71 -6.75
N LYS A 255 -2.15 1.69 -7.29
CA LYS A 255 -3.27 1.43 -8.20
C LYS A 255 -2.88 1.59 -9.66
N CYS A 256 -3.25 0.62 -10.47
CA CYS A 256 -3.19 0.74 -11.93
C CYS A 256 -4.24 1.73 -12.45
N ASP A 257 -4.16 2.06 -13.74
CA ASP A 257 -5.13 2.95 -14.36
C ASP A 257 -6.52 2.30 -14.37
N PRO A 258 -7.58 3.05 -14.06
CA PRO A 258 -8.94 2.56 -14.15
C PRO A 258 -9.32 2.34 -15.62
N LYS A 259 -10.36 1.52 -15.85
CA LYS A 259 -10.92 1.33 -17.21
C LYS A 259 -11.33 2.65 -17.87
N ARG A 260 -11.73 3.64 -17.06
CA ARG A 260 -12.08 4.98 -17.52
C ARG A 260 -11.66 6.00 -16.48
N HIS A 261 -10.92 7.02 -16.91
CA HIS A 261 -10.56 8.14 -16.07
C HIS A 261 -11.73 9.13 -15.91
N VAL A 262 -12.00 9.53 -14.68
CA VAL A 262 -13.01 10.51 -14.28
C VAL A 262 -12.35 11.57 -13.40
N SER A 263 -12.49 12.85 -13.79
CA SER A 263 -11.90 13.98 -13.06
C SER A 263 -12.55 14.12 -11.68
N GLY A 264 -11.74 14.28 -10.64
CA GLY A 264 -12.18 14.38 -9.24
C GLY A 264 -12.42 13.03 -8.56
N GLU A 265 -12.54 11.93 -9.31
CA GLU A 265 -12.71 10.58 -8.76
C GLU A 265 -11.44 9.74 -8.92
N THR A 266 -10.93 9.63 -10.15
CA THR A 266 -9.74 8.80 -10.44
C THR A 266 -8.47 9.62 -10.61
N TYR A 267 -8.60 10.91 -10.94
CA TYR A 267 -7.46 11.82 -11.04
C TYR A 267 -7.86 13.25 -10.68
N VAL A 268 -6.88 14.03 -10.23
CA VAL A 268 -6.99 15.48 -10.08
C VAL A 268 -5.92 16.17 -10.89
N GLU A 269 -6.26 17.35 -11.43
CA GLU A 269 -5.36 18.16 -12.24
C GLU A 269 -4.99 19.46 -11.52
N VAL A 270 -3.74 19.87 -11.70
CA VAL A 270 -3.34 21.26 -11.52
C VAL A 270 -3.89 22.05 -12.71
N THR A 271 -4.59 23.16 -12.47
CA THR A 271 -5.21 23.91 -13.58
C THR A 271 -4.52 25.24 -13.84
N GLN A 272 -4.43 25.58 -15.13
CA GLN A 272 -3.93 26.85 -15.64
C GLN A 272 -2.47 27.20 -15.28
N LEU A 273 -1.63 26.22 -14.97
CA LEU A 273 -0.20 26.41 -14.77
C LEU A 273 0.53 26.27 -16.11
N LEU A 274 1.19 27.35 -16.55
CA LEU A 274 2.00 27.41 -17.79
C LEU A 274 1.21 27.24 -19.09
N GLN A 275 0.02 27.82 -19.21
CA GLN A 275 -0.79 27.66 -20.42
C GLN A 275 -0.21 28.41 -21.63
N GLY A 276 -0.29 27.81 -22.81
CA GLY A 276 0.03 28.46 -24.07
C GLY A 276 -0.72 29.79 -24.24
N TYR A 277 0.01 30.83 -24.62
CA TYR A 277 -0.46 32.22 -24.68
C TYR A 277 0.15 32.95 -25.87
N ILE A 278 -0.69 33.54 -26.71
CA ILE A 278 -0.26 34.29 -27.90
C ILE A 278 -0.19 35.78 -27.55
N GLN A 279 0.93 36.44 -27.77
CA GLN A 279 1.07 37.89 -27.53
C GLN A 279 1.96 38.53 -28.60
N ASN A 280 1.60 39.74 -29.04
CA ASN A 280 2.45 40.48 -29.96
C ASN A 280 3.69 41.04 -29.23
N GLU A 281 4.83 41.06 -29.92
CA GLU A 281 6.08 41.62 -29.43
C GLU A 281 5.94 43.01 -28.79
N VAL A 282 5.15 43.88 -29.43
CA VAL A 282 4.90 45.25 -28.97
C VAL A 282 4.35 45.32 -27.54
N ASP A 283 3.70 44.26 -27.06
CA ASP A 283 3.09 44.21 -25.73
C ASP A 283 3.94 43.43 -24.70
N LEU A 284 5.10 42.90 -25.12
CA LEU A 284 6.00 42.09 -24.29
C LEU A 284 7.17 42.89 -23.68
N ASN A 285 7.26 44.19 -23.99
CA ASN A 285 8.25 45.12 -23.42
C ASN A 285 7.59 46.44 -22.96
N PRO A 286 8.18 47.14 -21.97
CA PRO A 286 7.63 48.39 -21.46
C PRO A 286 7.70 49.55 -22.46
N GLU A 287 8.66 49.54 -23.40
CA GLU A 287 8.82 50.58 -24.43
C GLU A 287 7.72 50.53 -25.49
N GLY A 288 6.99 49.42 -25.59
CA GLY A 288 5.96 49.24 -26.60
C GLY A 288 6.54 49.16 -28.01
N THR A 289 7.65 48.45 -28.22
CA THR A 289 8.39 48.38 -29.50
C THR A 289 8.53 46.94 -30.01
N CYS A 290 8.94 46.77 -31.27
CA CYS A 290 9.18 45.46 -31.89
C CYS A 290 10.63 45.39 -32.40
N ARG A 291 11.57 45.64 -31.48
CA ARG A 291 13.00 45.73 -31.81
C ARG A 291 13.72 44.40 -31.71
N GLU A 292 13.16 43.48 -30.95
CA GLU A 292 13.75 42.21 -30.61
C GLU A 292 13.10 41.11 -31.46
N ASN A 293 13.23 39.86 -31.03
CA ASN A 293 12.49 38.76 -31.61
C ASN A 293 11.79 37.99 -30.47
N CYS A 294 10.84 37.12 -30.82
CA CYS A 294 10.09 36.37 -29.83
C CYS A 294 10.95 35.53 -28.86
N ALA A 295 12.13 35.07 -29.27
CA ALA A 295 13.00 34.23 -28.45
C ALA A 295 13.74 35.00 -27.35
N GLU A 296 13.90 36.33 -27.49
CA GLU A 296 14.48 37.18 -26.44
C GLU A 296 13.57 37.26 -25.20
N TYR A 297 12.26 37.06 -25.36
CA TYR A 297 11.28 37.09 -24.27
C TYR A 297 11.21 35.75 -23.53
N THR A 298 12.32 35.37 -22.91
CA THR A 298 12.41 34.19 -22.04
C THR A 298 11.65 34.37 -20.73
N TYR A 299 11.59 35.59 -20.21
CA TYR A 299 10.87 35.94 -18.99
C TYR A 299 10.43 37.42 -19.00
N THR A 300 9.12 37.67 -19.08
CA THR A 300 8.52 39.01 -19.13
C THR A 300 7.09 38.99 -18.54
N LYS A 301 6.28 40.02 -18.83
CA LYS A 301 4.85 40.09 -18.54
C LYS A 301 4.12 40.79 -19.69
N SER A 302 2.80 40.73 -19.70
CA SER A 302 2.00 41.57 -20.60
C SER A 302 2.05 43.03 -20.12
N HIS A 303 2.69 43.91 -20.88
CA HIS A 303 2.83 45.34 -20.54
C HIS A 303 1.63 46.18 -20.98
N GLY A 304 1.00 45.83 -22.10
CA GLY A 304 -0.08 46.60 -22.68
C GLY A 304 -0.98 45.81 -23.61
N CYS A 305 -1.79 46.55 -24.36
CA CYS A 305 -2.57 46.03 -25.47
C CYS A 305 -2.60 47.08 -26.58
N PHE A 306 -1.58 47.06 -27.43
CA PHE A 306 -1.39 48.04 -28.49
C PHE A 306 -2.60 48.07 -29.42
N GLN A 307 -3.16 49.27 -29.58
CA GLN A 307 -4.33 49.56 -30.43
C GLN A 307 -5.54 48.62 -30.23
N ASN A 308 -5.69 47.99 -29.06
CA ASN A 308 -6.79 47.06 -28.79
C ASN A 308 -6.89 45.92 -29.83
N LEU A 309 -5.74 45.43 -30.34
CA LEU A 309 -5.66 44.35 -31.32
C LEU A 309 -6.03 42.98 -30.68
N TRP A 310 -5.36 41.89 -31.06
CA TRP A 310 -5.66 40.54 -30.58
C TRP A 310 -5.69 40.43 -29.04
N CYS A 311 -4.80 41.14 -28.35
CA CYS A 311 -4.74 41.23 -26.89
C CYS A 311 -6.08 41.57 -26.20
N ARG A 312 -6.99 42.29 -26.86
CA ARG A 312 -8.33 42.60 -26.33
C ARG A 312 -9.35 41.48 -26.57
N LYS A 313 -9.12 40.63 -27.58
CA LYS A 313 -10.02 39.53 -27.99
C LYS A 313 -9.76 38.23 -27.21
N GLN A 314 -8.72 38.20 -26.38
CA GLN A 314 -8.37 37.07 -25.54
C GLN A 314 -8.29 37.46 -24.06
N ARG A 315 -8.28 36.46 -23.17
CA ARG A 315 -7.97 36.70 -21.75
C ARG A 315 -6.52 37.17 -21.63
N ARG A 316 -6.27 38.32 -21.01
CA ARG A 316 -4.91 38.80 -20.72
C ARG A 316 -4.20 37.83 -19.78
N CYS A 317 -2.89 37.65 -19.96
CA CYS A 317 -2.04 37.02 -18.93
C CYS A 317 -1.67 38.06 -17.87
N HIS A 318 -2.21 37.94 -16.66
CA HIS A 318 -1.95 38.89 -15.55
C HIS A 318 -0.68 38.57 -14.76
N GLY A 319 -0.13 37.37 -14.95
CA GLY A 319 1.11 36.92 -14.32
C GLY A 319 2.32 37.08 -15.22
N LYS A 320 3.21 36.08 -15.17
CA LYS A 320 4.44 36.05 -15.94
C LYS A 320 4.18 35.46 -17.32
N VAL A 321 4.81 36.04 -18.34
CA VAL A 321 4.85 35.50 -19.70
C VAL A 321 6.26 35.00 -19.94
N ILE A 322 6.41 33.73 -20.27
CA ILE A 322 7.73 33.08 -20.30
C ILE A 322 7.92 32.23 -21.55
N ASN A 323 9.17 31.96 -21.89
CA ASN A 323 9.60 31.09 -22.99
C ASN A 323 8.83 31.34 -24.29
N CYS A 324 8.76 32.61 -24.70
CA CYS A 324 8.19 32.98 -25.97
C CYS A 324 9.02 32.44 -27.14
N LYS A 325 8.34 32.12 -28.23
CA LYS A 325 8.97 31.72 -29.49
C LYS A 325 8.13 32.16 -30.68
N TYR A 326 8.83 32.40 -31.78
CA TYR A 326 8.20 32.64 -33.07
C TYR A 326 7.86 31.30 -33.71
N VAL A 327 6.67 31.21 -34.33
CA VAL A 327 6.23 30.00 -35.05
C VAL A 327 5.96 30.36 -36.50
N ASP A 328 5.07 31.32 -36.75
CA ASP A 328 4.84 31.94 -38.06
C ASP A 328 4.18 33.32 -37.90
N SER A 329 4.07 34.10 -38.98
CA SER A 329 3.60 35.48 -38.97
C SER A 329 2.10 35.59 -38.75
N ASP A 330 1.32 34.79 -39.46
CA ASP A 330 -0.14 34.92 -39.54
C ASP A 330 -0.83 33.62 -39.12
N MET A 331 -1.91 33.75 -38.36
CA MET A 331 -2.62 32.61 -37.78
C MET A 331 -4.12 32.82 -37.61
N TRP A 332 -4.84 31.70 -37.54
CA TRP A 332 -6.23 31.61 -37.09
C TRP A 332 -6.27 30.92 -35.72
N VAL A 333 -6.72 31.68 -34.73
CA VAL A 333 -6.87 31.18 -33.37
C VAL A 333 -8.31 30.74 -33.15
N CYS A 334 -8.51 29.53 -32.62
CA CYS A 334 -9.79 29.09 -32.10
C CYS A 334 -9.83 29.27 -30.57
N PRO A 335 -10.57 30.27 -30.04
CA PRO A 335 -10.72 30.45 -28.60
C PRO A 335 -11.42 29.24 -27.97
N ALA A 336 -10.96 28.83 -26.78
CA ALA A 336 -11.61 27.77 -26.03
C ALA A 336 -13.02 28.17 -25.60
N ASP A 337 -13.92 27.19 -25.53
CA ASP A 337 -15.31 27.41 -25.08
C ASP A 337 -15.42 27.48 -23.56
N ASN A 338 -14.60 26.68 -22.87
CA ASN A 338 -14.55 26.63 -21.41
C ASN A 338 -13.48 27.59 -20.86
N GLN A 339 -13.56 27.88 -19.56
CA GLN A 339 -12.59 28.76 -18.90
C GLN A 339 -11.29 28.04 -18.49
N SER A 340 -11.26 26.70 -18.54
CA SER A 340 -10.08 25.91 -18.17
C SER A 340 -8.96 26.02 -19.20
N ARG A 341 -9.27 26.36 -20.46
CA ARG A 341 -8.30 26.54 -21.56
C ARG A 341 -8.39 27.94 -22.16
N ARG A 342 -7.37 28.35 -22.90
CA ARG A 342 -7.33 29.61 -23.68
C ARG A 342 -7.71 29.36 -25.13
N TYR A 343 -7.20 28.28 -25.73
CA TYR A 343 -7.41 27.93 -27.13
C TYR A 343 -7.78 26.45 -27.29
N GLU A 344 -8.59 26.10 -28.30
CA GLU A 344 -8.75 24.70 -28.73
C GLU A 344 -7.64 24.30 -29.70
N TYR A 345 -7.33 25.18 -30.65
CA TYR A 345 -6.23 25.04 -31.60
C TYR A 345 -5.80 26.40 -32.15
N VAL A 346 -4.61 26.42 -32.76
CA VAL A 346 -4.04 27.56 -33.50
C VAL A 346 -3.54 27.05 -34.83
N GLU A 347 -3.97 27.64 -35.93
CA GLU A 347 -3.58 27.25 -37.29
C GLU A 347 -2.80 28.39 -37.95
N TYR A 348 -1.60 28.12 -38.44
CA TYR A 348 -0.77 29.10 -39.13
C TYR A 348 -0.98 29.05 -40.65
N GLU A 349 -0.64 30.15 -41.35
CA GLU A 349 -0.77 30.25 -42.82
C GLU A 349 0.01 29.17 -43.58
N ASN A 350 1.15 28.72 -43.05
CA ASN A 350 1.91 27.61 -43.64
C ASN A 350 1.25 26.21 -43.49
N GLY A 351 0.07 26.13 -42.86
CA GLY A 351 -0.67 24.89 -42.63
C GLY A 351 -0.32 24.15 -41.34
N ARG A 352 0.65 24.63 -40.54
CA ARG A 352 0.95 24.06 -39.21
C ARG A 352 -0.20 24.32 -38.26
N VAL A 353 -0.64 23.28 -37.55
CA VAL A 353 -1.68 23.37 -36.53
C VAL A 353 -1.12 22.98 -35.17
N LEU A 354 -1.34 23.82 -34.16
CA LEU A 354 -1.11 23.54 -32.75
C LEU A 354 -2.43 23.11 -32.12
N GLY A 355 -2.44 21.98 -31.42
CA GLY A 355 -3.68 21.42 -30.87
C GLY A 355 -4.48 20.62 -31.89
N ARG A 356 -5.72 20.26 -31.54
CA ARG A 356 -6.58 19.42 -32.38
C ARG A 356 -7.64 20.26 -33.08
N LYS A 357 -7.53 20.41 -34.39
CA LYS A 357 -8.54 21.11 -35.23
C LYS A 357 -9.80 20.25 -35.39
N GLN A 358 -10.74 20.36 -34.44
CA GLN A 358 -12.01 19.63 -34.42
C GLN A 358 -13.22 20.58 -34.47
N GLY A 359 -13.13 21.60 -35.33
CA GLY A 359 -14.12 22.68 -35.43
C GLY A 359 -13.96 23.73 -34.32
N CYS A 360 -14.52 24.93 -34.52
CA CYS A 360 -14.40 26.03 -33.59
C CYS A 360 -15.78 26.66 -33.30
N ARG A 361 -16.36 26.40 -32.13
CA ARG A 361 -17.73 26.85 -31.82
C ARG A 361 -17.84 28.37 -31.67
N ARG A 362 -16.85 29.01 -31.06
CA ARG A 362 -16.74 30.47 -30.93
C ARG A 362 -16.30 31.18 -32.21
N GLY A 363 -16.07 30.45 -33.29
CA GLY A 363 -15.49 30.97 -34.52
C GLY A 363 -13.99 31.22 -34.39
N THR A 364 -13.30 31.23 -35.53
CA THR A 364 -11.87 31.53 -35.58
C THR A 364 -11.64 33.03 -35.69
N SER A 365 -10.57 33.50 -35.06
CA SER A 365 -10.10 34.89 -35.19
C SER A 365 -8.80 34.90 -35.98
N LYS A 366 -8.75 35.70 -37.05
CA LYS A 366 -7.50 35.98 -37.76
C LYS A 366 -6.62 36.92 -36.92
N VAL A 367 -5.34 36.58 -36.82
CA VAL A 367 -4.31 37.32 -36.09
C VAL A 367 -3.12 37.49 -37.02
N ASP A 368 -2.95 38.70 -37.55
CA ASP A 368 -1.92 39.03 -38.54
C ASP A 368 -0.77 39.81 -37.91
N SER A 369 0.48 39.41 -38.20
CA SER A 369 1.65 40.22 -37.88
C SER A 369 1.72 41.44 -38.79
N TRP A 370 2.42 42.49 -38.36
CA TRP A 370 2.37 43.79 -39.06
C TRP A 370 3.67 44.56 -38.97
N TRP A 371 3.87 45.46 -39.93
CA TRP A 371 5.05 46.33 -39.98
C TRP A 371 4.77 47.66 -39.31
N ARG A 372 5.61 48.01 -38.33
CA ARG A 372 5.67 49.35 -37.75
C ARG A 372 6.73 50.16 -38.48
N TRP A 373 6.27 51.04 -39.38
CA TRP A 373 7.13 51.77 -40.32
C TRP A 373 7.86 50.79 -41.25
N LEU A 374 8.90 51.22 -41.97
CA LEU A 374 9.58 50.38 -42.98
C LEU A 374 10.56 49.34 -42.42
N PHE A 375 10.87 49.36 -41.11
CA PHE A 375 12.03 48.62 -40.57
C PHE A 375 11.73 47.68 -39.39
N TRP A 376 10.55 47.76 -38.76
CA TRP A 376 10.23 46.95 -37.58
C TRP A 376 9.04 46.04 -37.86
N HIS A 377 9.25 44.72 -37.83
CA HIS A 377 8.19 43.74 -37.99
C HIS A 377 7.70 43.27 -36.62
N CYS A 378 6.44 43.54 -36.30
CA CYS A 378 5.82 43.18 -35.02
C CYS A 378 5.17 41.80 -35.11
N SER A 379 5.94 40.78 -34.79
CA SER A 379 5.48 39.39 -34.83
C SER A 379 4.60 39.02 -33.62
N TYR A 380 3.65 38.10 -33.83
CA TYR A 380 2.98 37.41 -32.73
C TYR A 380 3.83 36.24 -32.23
N CYS A 381 4.05 36.21 -30.92
CA CYS A 381 4.82 35.19 -30.22
C CYS A 381 3.90 34.19 -29.54
N PHE A 382 4.27 32.91 -29.60
CA PHE A 382 3.67 31.87 -28.77
C PHE A 382 4.50 31.70 -27.51
N CYS A 383 3.92 31.98 -26.35
CA CYS A 383 4.55 31.98 -25.04
C CYS A 383 3.80 31.05 -24.07
N LEU A 384 4.28 30.93 -22.84
CA LEU A 384 3.55 30.33 -21.74
C LEU A 384 3.13 31.41 -20.73
N CYS A 385 1.93 31.28 -20.18
CA CYS A 385 1.38 32.16 -19.16
C CYS A 385 1.37 31.46 -17.80
N ASP A 386 2.06 32.06 -16.83
CA ASP A 386 2.06 31.66 -15.43
C ASP A 386 1.28 32.70 -14.59
N GLU A 387 -0.03 32.51 -14.46
CA GLU A 387 -0.91 33.43 -13.73
C GLU A 387 -1.75 32.75 -12.65
N GLN A 388 -1.85 33.37 -11.48
CA GLN A 388 -2.84 32.98 -10.48
C GLN A 388 -4.21 33.58 -10.85
N GLY A 389 -5.27 32.90 -10.46
CA GLY A 389 -6.63 33.37 -10.70
C GLY A 389 -7.67 32.46 -10.09
N VAL A 390 -8.95 32.82 -10.17
CA VAL A 390 -10.07 32.06 -9.59
C VAL A 390 -10.30 30.68 -10.23
N HIS A 391 -9.73 30.45 -11.41
CA HIS A 391 -9.83 29.19 -12.16
C HIS A 391 -8.53 28.38 -12.17
N SER A 392 -7.52 28.83 -11.44
CA SER A 392 -6.22 28.16 -11.34
C SER A 392 -6.08 27.46 -9.99
N ASP A 393 -6.30 26.16 -9.99
CA ASP A 393 -6.16 25.27 -8.84
C ASP A 393 -4.76 24.69 -8.89
N ARG A 394 -3.84 25.33 -8.17
CA ARG A 394 -2.39 25.07 -8.24
C ARG A 394 -1.74 25.01 -6.87
N TYR A 395 -2.54 24.66 -5.87
CA TYR A 395 -2.20 24.74 -4.46
C TYR A 395 -2.07 23.32 -3.92
N ILE A 396 -0.94 23.01 -3.28
CA ILE A 396 -0.68 21.71 -2.64
C ILE A 396 -0.68 21.92 -1.13
N ASN A 397 -1.42 21.10 -0.38
CA ASN A 397 -1.45 21.16 1.08
C ASN A 397 -0.07 20.80 1.68
N LEU A 398 0.40 21.59 2.65
CA LEU A 398 1.62 21.34 3.42
C LEU A 398 1.33 20.89 4.86
N ARG A 399 0.08 21.05 5.34
CA ARG A 399 -0.32 20.57 6.66
C ARG A 399 -0.26 19.05 6.73
N ALA A 400 0.12 18.53 7.90
CA ALA A 400 0.28 17.10 8.08
C ALA A 400 -1.06 16.39 8.23
N SER A 401 -1.23 15.29 7.51
CA SER A 401 -2.31 14.34 7.73
C SER A 401 -1.81 13.27 8.68
N ILE A 402 -2.23 13.33 9.94
CA ILE A 402 -1.77 12.44 11.03
C ILE A 402 -2.97 11.65 11.55
N ALA A 403 -2.80 10.34 11.72
CA ALA A 403 -3.79 9.46 12.31
C ALA A 403 -4.00 9.81 13.80
N ASP A 404 -5.10 9.39 14.40
CA ASP A 404 -5.33 9.58 15.84
C ASP A 404 -4.43 8.67 16.69
N ILE A 405 -3.16 9.05 16.79
CA ILE A 405 -2.11 8.34 17.51
C ILE A 405 -2.40 8.23 19.01
N LYS A 406 -3.21 9.14 19.57
CA LYS A 406 -3.61 9.10 20.99
C LYS A 406 -4.58 7.94 21.26
N ASN A 407 -5.35 7.55 20.25
CA ASN A 407 -6.28 6.42 20.28
C ASN A 407 -5.73 5.17 19.58
N ASN A 408 -4.40 5.03 19.52
CA ASN A 408 -3.69 3.87 18.98
C ASN A 408 -4.04 3.57 17.52
N ARG A 409 -4.18 4.62 16.69
CA ARG A 409 -4.48 4.49 15.26
C ARG A 409 -3.24 4.69 14.40
N VAL A 410 -3.20 3.97 13.29
CA VAL A 410 -2.11 4.00 12.30
C VAL A 410 -2.67 4.24 10.90
N VAL A 411 -1.81 4.67 9.97
CA VAL A 411 -2.20 4.84 8.57
C VAL A 411 -2.32 3.47 7.91
N THR A 412 -3.39 3.27 7.14
CA THR A 412 -3.68 2.03 6.39
C THR A 412 -3.86 2.28 4.88
N GLY A 413 -3.97 3.54 4.46
CA GLY A 413 -4.17 3.89 3.05
C GLY A 413 -3.92 5.36 2.75
N LEU A 414 -3.76 5.69 1.46
CA LEU A 414 -3.44 7.03 0.95
C LEU A 414 -4.21 7.35 -0.32
N ARG A 415 -4.56 8.62 -0.52
CA ARG A 415 -5.08 9.13 -1.80
C ARG A 415 -4.92 10.64 -1.94
N PHE A 416 -4.88 11.14 -3.17
CA PHE A 416 -5.02 12.57 -3.44
C PHE A 416 -6.49 12.98 -3.50
N VAL A 417 -6.85 14.09 -2.88
CA VAL A 417 -8.17 14.73 -3.02
C VAL A 417 -8.02 16.21 -3.25
N LYS A 418 -8.86 16.79 -4.11
CA LYS A 418 -8.91 18.24 -4.31
C LYS A 418 -10.11 18.82 -3.57
N HIS A 419 -9.85 19.65 -2.56
CA HIS A 419 -10.88 20.31 -1.75
C HIS A 419 -10.50 21.78 -1.54
N ASN A 420 -11.48 22.70 -1.66
CA ASN A 420 -11.23 24.15 -1.59
C ASN A 420 -10.10 24.63 -2.52
N ARG A 421 -9.98 24.02 -3.71
CA ARG A 421 -8.94 24.29 -4.72
C ARG A 421 -7.52 23.89 -4.31
N ILE A 422 -7.36 23.27 -3.16
CA ILE A 422 -6.10 22.74 -2.65
C ILE A 422 -6.11 21.23 -2.85
N ILE A 423 -4.99 20.69 -3.34
CA ILE A 423 -4.77 19.26 -3.47
C ILE A 423 -4.15 18.76 -2.16
N HIS A 424 -4.85 17.87 -1.50
CA HIS A 424 -4.48 17.27 -0.22
C HIS A 424 -4.05 15.82 -0.43
N LEU A 425 -3.07 15.39 0.36
CA LEU A 425 -2.80 13.98 0.56
C LEU A 425 -3.62 13.52 1.78
N GLN A 426 -4.64 12.72 1.53
CA GLN A 426 -5.55 12.20 2.54
C GLN A 426 -5.12 10.80 2.98
N ILE A 427 -5.23 10.53 4.28
CA ILE A 427 -4.94 9.23 4.87
C ILE A 427 -6.23 8.47 5.20
N GLN A 428 -6.15 7.14 5.12
CA GLN A 428 -7.06 6.23 5.80
C GLN A 428 -6.38 5.78 7.09
N GLU A 429 -7.12 5.71 8.18
CA GLU A 429 -6.62 5.23 9.47
C GLU A 429 -7.45 4.07 10.01
N GLY A 430 -6.84 3.25 10.86
CA GLY A 430 -7.50 2.18 11.62
C GLY A 430 -6.81 1.95 12.96
N LYS A 431 -7.55 1.44 13.94
CA LYS A 431 -7.00 1.10 15.26
C LYS A 431 -6.10 -0.12 15.16
N LEU A 432 -4.87 0.02 15.64
CA LEU A 432 -3.90 -1.05 15.72
C LEU A 432 -4.29 -2.03 16.83
N LEU A 433 -4.23 -3.32 16.51
CA LEU A 433 -4.50 -4.45 17.37
C LEU A 433 -3.24 -5.30 17.54
N PRO A 434 -3.21 -6.22 18.53
CA PRO A 434 -2.13 -7.17 18.69
C PRO A 434 -1.66 -7.83 17.39
N ARG A 435 -0.34 -8.03 17.29
CA ARG A 435 0.35 -8.75 16.20
C ARG A 435 0.14 -8.11 14.82
N GLY A 436 -0.03 -6.79 14.79
CA GLY A 436 -0.13 -6.01 13.56
C GLY A 436 -1.49 -6.11 12.87
N ASN A 437 -2.52 -6.62 13.54
CA ASN A 437 -3.88 -6.58 13.02
C ASN A 437 -4.44 -5.16 13.08
N ILE A 438 -5.43 -4.89 12.23
CA ILE A 438 -6.19 -3.64 12.25
C ILE A 438 -7.65 -3.96 12.55
N ASP A 439 -8.27 -3.19 13.44
CA ASP A 439 -9.71 -3.26 13.66
C ASP A 439 -10.45 -2.67 12.45
N VAL A 440 -10.91 -3.56 11.56
CA VAL A 440 -11.62 -3.22 10.31
C VAL A 440 -12.82 -2.31 10.57
N THR A 441 -13.50 -2.45 11.72
CA THR A 441 -14.70 -1.64 12.04
C THR A 441 -14.37 -0.18 12.32
N THR A 442 -13.11 0.12 12.62
CA THR A 442 -12.62 1.48 12.91
C THR A 442 -12.03 2.17 11.68
N VAL A 443 -11.86 1.45 10.57
CA VAL A 443 -11.18 1.93 9.37
C VAL A 443 -12.02 2.98 8.66
N HIS A 444 -11.45 4.17 8.47
CA HIS A 444 -12.10 5.24 7.73
C HIS A 444 -11.09 6.24 7.16
N TRP A 445 -11.52 7.00 6.15
CA TRP A 445 -10.74 8.11 5.60
C TRP A 445 -10.85 9.33 6.52
N VAL A 446 -9.70 9.84 6.98
CA VAL A 446 -9.66 11.04 7.83
C VAL A 446 -10.07 12.26 6.98
N PRO A 447 -11.10 13.04 7.35
CA PRO A 447 -11.49 14.22 6.60
C PRO A 447 -10.32 15.20 6.45
N VAL A 448 -10.16 15.78 5.25
CA VAL A 448 -9.16 16.83 5.03
C VAL A 448 -9.61 18.13 5.69
N GLU A 449 -8.66 18.95 6.13
CA GLU A 449 -8.96 20.20 6.78
C GLU A 449 -9.75 21.17 5.87
N GLU A 450 -10.77 21.82 6.44
CA GLU A 450 -11.62 22.76 5.73
C GLU A 450 -11.07 24.19 5.79
N TYR A 451 -9.98 24.46 5.07
CA TYR A 451 -9.46 25.82 4.92
C TYR A 451 -9.37 26.23 3.44
N LYS A 452 -9.31 27.54 3.19
CA LYS A 452 -9.16 28.15 1.88
C LYS A 452 -7.89 29.00 1.85
N ILE A 453 -7.31 29.14 0.67
CA ILE A 453 -6.14 30.00 0.43
C ILE A 453 -6.39 31.50 0.73
N THR A 454 -7.64 31.90 0.92
CA THR A 454 -8.06 33.28 1.22
C THR A 454 -8.33 33.54 2.70
N ASP A 455 -8.23 32.51 3.54
CA ASP A 455 -8.51 32.65 4.97
C ASP A 455 -7.39 33.43 5.67
N SER A 456 -7.72 34.22 6.69
CA SER A 456 -6.79 35.19 7.29
C SER A 456 -5.56 34.58 7.98
N ASN A 457 -5.68 33.34 8.47
CA ASN A 457 -4.62 32.63 9.20
C ASN A 457 -3.97 31.53 8.36
N VAL A 458 -4.08 31.61 7.04
CA VAL A 458 -3.53 30.63 6.10
C VAL A 458 -2.49 31.32 5.24
N ALA A 459 -1.27 30.78 5.21
CA ALA A 459 -0.14 31.37 4.50
C ALA A 459 0.48 30.40 3.48
N ASN A 460 0.85 30.95 2.32
CA ASN A 460 1.62 30.24 1.31
C ASN A 460 3.03 29.89 1.84
N ALA A 461 3.54 28.72 1.46
CA ALA A 461 4.75 28.07 1.95
C ALA A 461 4.73 27.65 3.44
N GLN A 462 3.61 27.82 4.15
CA GLN A 462 3.41 27.31 5.51
C GLN A 462 2.28 26.29 5.55
N ASP A 463 1.08 26.68 5.12
CA ASP A 463 -0.11 25.82 5.12
C ASP A 463 -0.33 25.14 3.78
N TYR A 464 -0.04 25.85 2.70
CA TYR A 464 -0.13 25.35 1.33
C TYR A 464 1.03 25.89 0.48
N HIS A 465 1.38 25.19 -0.59
CA HIS A 465 2.36 25.62 -1.59
C HIS A 465 1.68 26.02 -2.89
N THR A 466 2.00 27.20 -3.41
CA THR A 466 1.53 27.65 -4.73
C THR A 466 2.55 27.28 -5.81
N LEU A 467 2.13 26.48 -6.78
CA LEU A 467 2.97 26.13 -7.92
C LEU A 467 3.17 27.36 -8.84
N THR A 468 4.41 27.64 -9.18
CA THR A 468 4.79 28.68 -10.18
C THR A 468 5.78 28.08 -11.15
N TRP A 469 6.14 28.81 -12.22
CA TRP A 469 7.27 28.42 -13.07
C TRP A 469 8.48 28.02 -12.22
N GLU A 470 8.93 28.82 -11.26
CA GLU A 470 10.15 28.49 -10.51
C GLU A 470 9.98 27.39 -9.45
N LYS A 471 8.75 27.07 -9.03
CA LYS A 471 8.48 26.20 -7.87
C LYS A 471 7.41 25.14 -8.17
N ARG A 472 7.74 24.24 -9.10
CA ARG A 472 6.81 23.23 -9.64
C ARG A 472 7.34 21.81 -9.65
N ALA A 473 8.48 21.57 -9.00
CA ALA A 473 9.07 20.26 -8.89
C ALA A 473 8.44 19.48 -7.73
N VAL A 474 8.29 18.17 -7.92
CA VAL A 474 7.87 17.19 -6.90
C VAL A 474 8.93 16.11 -6.85
N ASP A 475 9.47 15.88 -5.67
CA ASP A 475 10.40 14.80 -5.39
C ASP A 475 9.66 13.46 -5.36
N LEU A 476 10.24 12.47 -6.01
CA LEU A 476 9.69 11.12 -6.14
C LEU A 476 10.54 10.19 -5.28
N ASP A 477 10.00 9.75 -4.15
CA ASP A 477 10.70 8.90 -3.18
C ASP A 477 9.77 7.89 -2.55
N ASP A 478 10.33 6.70 -2.33
CA ASP A 478 9.78 5.66 -1.49
C ASP A 478 10.47 5.70 -0.12
N LEU A 479 9.72 6.00 0.94
CA LEU A 479 10.23 6.16 2.30
C LEU A 479 9.79 4.97 3.16
N VAL A 480 10.76 4.35 3.84
CA VAL A 480 10.53 3.21 4.75
C VAL A 480 10.94 3.62 6.16
N ALA A 481 10.06 3.40 7.12
CA ALA A 481 10.30 3.59 8.55
C ALA A 481 11.42 2.66 9.05
N ASP A 482 12.03 3.02 10.17
CA ASP A 482 13.02 2.16 10.81
C ASP A 482 12.35 0.91 11.41
N GLU A 483 13.16 -0.11 11.71
CA GLU A 483 12.64 -1.33 12.31
C GLU A 483 11.94 -1.06 13.65
N GLY A 484 10.76 -1.65 13.83
CA GLY A 484 9.91 -1.42 15.01
C GLY A 484 9.04 -0.15 14.94
N TYR A 485 9.03 0.56 13.80
CA TYR A 485 8.19 1.72 13.56
C TYR A 485 7.13 1.46 12.49
N VAL A 486 6.01 2.17 12.58
CA VAL A 486 4.91 2.19 11.61
C VAL A 486 4.58 3.62 11.21
N VAL A 487 3.95 3.78 10.05
CA VAL A 487 3.50 5.08 9.55
C VAL A 487 2.22 5.50 10.26
N THR A 488 2.25 6.70 10.84
CA THR A 488 1.13 7.34 11.53
C THR A 488 0.74 8.68 10.92
N GLY A 489 1.44 9.14 9.89
CA GLY A 489 1.04 10.32 9.14
C GLY A 489 1.91 10.58 7.93
N VAL A 490 1.52 11.57 7.14
CA VAL A 490 2.24 11.99 5.93
C VAL A 490 2.08 13.49 5.73
N ARG A 491 3.04 14.12 5.03
CA ARG A 491 2.90 15.51 4.56
C ARG A 491 3.82 15.81 3.38
N PHE A 492 3.61 16.95 2.76
CA PHE A 492 4.62 17.59 1.94
C PHE A 492 5.29 18.72 2.71
N LYS A 493 6.57 18.93 2.46
CA LYS A 493 7.29 20.15 2.82
C LYS A 493 7.97 20.73 1.59
N VAL A 494 8.39 21.98 1.67
CA VAL A 494 9.14 22.64 0.59
C VAL A 494 10.63 22.62 0.91
N ILE A 495 11.44 22.01 0.04
CA ILE A 495 12.90 22.12 0.05
C ILE A 495 13.32 22.85 -1.22
N GLY A 496 13.82 24.09 -1.08
CA GLY A 496 14.16 24.92 -2.24
C GLY A 496 12.94 25.21 -3.13
N SER A 497 12.94 24.67 -4.34
CA SER A 497 11.83 24.75 -5.33
C SER A 497 11.00 23.47 -5.44
N HIS A 498 11.28 22.46 -4.60
CA HIS A 498 10.70 21.13 -4.69
C HIS A 498 9.70 20.89 -3.56
N LEU A 499 8.62 20.18 -3.89
CA LEU A 499 7.76 19.52 -2.92
C LEU A 499 8.39 18.18 -2.55
N ASN A 500 8.77 18.06 -1.29
CA ASN A 500 9.40 16.89 -0.72
C ASN A 500 8.40 16.13 0.16
N PHE A 501 8.25 14.84 -0.08
CA PHE A 501 7.34 13.98 0.66
C PHE A 501 7.96 13.53 1.98
N GLU A 502 7.18 13.51 3.06
CA GLU A 502 7.61 13.02 4.37
C GLU A 502 6.58 12.05 4.96
N ILE A 503 7.09 11.03 5.64
CA ILE A 503 6.28 10.14 6.49
C ILE A 503 6.50 10.50 7.96
N TYR A 504 5.44 10.41 8.76
CA TYR A 504 5.50 10.47 10.21
C TYR A 504 5.46 9.04 10.75
N THR A 505 6.47 8.67 11.51
CA THR A 505 6.68 7.30 11.99
C THR A 505 6.61 7.25 13.50
N THR A 506 6.06 6.17 14.03
CA THR A 506 5.87 5.96 15.47
C THR A 506 6.32 4.55 15.84
N PRO A 507 7.09 4.36 16.92
CA PRO A 507 7.48 3.03 17.37
C PRO A 507 6.26 2.31 17.96
N PHE A 508 6.20 0.99 17.82
CA PHE A 508 5.11 0.19 18.36
C PHE A 508 5.61 -1.16 18.89
N ASP A 509 4.87 -1.74 19.83
CA ASP A 509 5.10 -3.11 20.28
C ASP A 509 4.23 -4.06 19.46
N PHE A 510 4.86 -4.94 18.68
CA PHE A 510 4.15 -5.85 17.78
C PHE A 510 3.24 -6.82 18.52
N GLU A 511 3.66 -7.35 19.67
CA GLU A 511 2.87 -8.35 20.41
C GLU A 511 1.55 -7.77 20.92
N THR A 512 1.61 -6.58 21.51
CA THR A 512 0.46 -5.90 22.10
C THR A 512 -0.31 -5.03 21.10
N GLY A 513 0.31 -4.66 19.98
CA GLY A 513 -0.27 -3.75 19.00
C GLY A 513 -0.42 -2.32 19.51
N GLN A 514 0.41 -1.90 20.47
CA GLN A 514 0.35 -0.56 21.07
C GLN A 514 1.46 0.33 20.54
N LEU A 515 1.11 1.57 20.17
CA LEU A 515 2.07 2.64 19.89
C LEU A 515 2.82 3.01 21.19
N ILE A 516 4.14 3.17 21.10
CA ILE A 516 5.01 3.43 22.24
C ILE A 516 5.28 4.93 22.34
N ASP A 517 4.73 5.57 23.38
CA ASP A 517 4.87 7.00 23.68
C ASP A 517 4.70 7.90 22.43
N PRO A 518 3.60 7.77 21.67
CA PRO A 518 3.46 8.37 20.35
C PRO A 518 3.63 9.90 20.33
N GLU A 519 3.29 10.60 21.42
CA GLU A 519 3.42 12.07 21.49
C GLU A 519 4.88 12.55 21.59
N THR A 520 5.81 11.68 22.00
CA THR A 520 7.21 12.06 22.27
C THR A 520 8.23 11.31 21.41
N LYS A 521 7.90 10.09 20.97
CA LYS A 521 8.81 9.23 20.18
C LYS A 521 8.52 9.21 18.68
N SER A 522 7.44 9.84 18.23
CA SER A 522 7.14 9.90 16.81
C SER A 522 7.99 10.95 16.09
N MET A 523 8.41 10.65 14.87
CA MET A 523 9.34 11.51 14.12
C MET A 523 9.00 11.59 12.64
N TYR A 524 9.37 12.70 12.00
CA TYR A 524 9.33 12.82 10.55
C TYR A 524 10.56 12.14 9.94
N LYS A 525 10.33 11.39 8.88
CA LYS A 525 11.38 10.79 8.03
C LYS A 525 11.16 11.25 6.59
N ASP A 526 12.25 11.64 5.94
CA ASP A 526 12.27 12.25 4.62
C ASP A 526 13.52 11.81 3.82
N ASN A 527 13.58 12.25 2.56
CA ASN A 527 14.80 12.22 1.76
C ASN A 527 15.26 13.66 1.47
N PRO A 528 16.28 14.18 2.17
CA PRO A 528 16.71 15.58 2.03
C PRO A 528 17.62 15.81 0.81
N ASN A 529 17.86 14.80 -0.03
CA ASN A 529 18.66 14.98 -1.24
C ASN A 529 18.06 16.07 -2.14
N THR A 530 18.92 16.77 -2.87
CA THR A 530 18.56 17.81 -3.84
C THR A 530 19.31 17.57 -5.13
N ASP A 531 18.95 18.28 -6.20
CA ASP A 531 19.68 18.28 -7.47
C ASP A 531 21.16 18.66 -7.33
N SER A 532 21.50 19.40 -6.27
CA SER A 532 22.86 19.86 -5.96
C SER A 532 23.56 19.04 -4.87
N SER A 533 22.96 17.94 -4.40
CA SER A 533 23.58 17.08 -3.38
C SER A 533 24.87 16.43 -3.89
N LEU A 534 25.91 16.39 -3.05
CA LEU A 534 27.20 15.78 -3.40
C LEU A 534 27.10 14.25 -3.56
N TYR A 535 26.23 13.62 -2.77
CA TYR A 535 25.96 12.19 -2.82
C TYR A 535 24.51 11.98 -3.23
N LYS A 536 24.29 11.12 -4.23
CA LYS A 536 22.96 10.83 -4.82
C LYS A 536 22.16 12.10 -5.17
N PRO A 537 22.69 12.98 -6.03
CA PRO A 537 21.91 14.12 -6.51
C PRO A 537 20.64 13.66 -7.21
N ARG A 538 19.55 14.38 -7.00
CA ARG A 538 18.27 14.04 -7.63
C ARG A 538 18.36 14.18 -9.15
N THR A 539 17.74 13.25 -9.87
CA THR A 539 17.67 13.29 -11.33
C THR A 539 16.26 13.56 -11.83
N ARG A 540 16.15 14.35 -12.91
CA ARG A 540 14.86 14.74 -13.46
C ARG A 540 14.23 13.64 -14.32
N VAL A 541 12.98 13.28 -14.03
CA VAL A 541 12.09 12.56 -14.95
C VAL A 541 11.65 13.52 -16.06
N ARG A 542 12.03 13.23 -17.30
CA ARG A 542 11.78 14.11 -18.45
C ARG A 542 10.55 13.68 -19.24
N LEU A 543 9.50 14.49 -19.18
CA LEU A 543 8.35 14.36 -20.08
C LEU A 543 8.71 14.87 -21.48
N THR A 544 8.76 13.97 -22.47
CA THR A 544 9.10 14.31 -23.86
C THR A 544 7.84 14.50 -24.68
N ASN A 545 7.56 15.72 -25.13
CA ASN A 545 6.36 16.10 -25.91
C ASN A 545 5.06 15.49 -25.34
N PRO A 546 4.72 15.75 -24.06
CA PRO A 546 3.62 15.07 -23.39
C PRO A 546 2.23 15.55 -23.86
N ASP A 547 1.37 14.65 -24.38
CA ASP A 547 -0.08 14.90 -24.51
C ASP A 547 -0.78 14.66 -23.16
N ILE A 548 -2.07 14.93 -23.09
CA ILE A 548 -2.93 14.73 -21.92
C ILE A 548 -2.92 13.26 -21.48
N SER A 549 -2.63 13.01 -20.19
CA SER A 549 -2.45 11.66 -19.63
C SER A 549 -3.61 10.71 -19.91
N THR A 550 -4.85 11.18 -19.78
CA THR A 550 -6.06 10.37 -19.98
C THR A 550 -6.36 10.02 -21.44
N ARG A 551 -5.56 10.53 -22.39
CA ARG A 551 -5.66 10.19 -23.82
C ARG A 551 -4.70 9.07 -24.23
N SER A 552 -3.90 8.55 -23.29
CA SER A 552 -3.02 7.42 -23.57
C SER A 552 -3.83 6.20 -24.03
N PRO A 553 -3.43 5.51 -25.11
CA PRO A 553 -4.08 4.28 -25.55
C PRO A 553 -3.72 3.07 -24.67
N SER A 554 -2.65 3.17 -23.88
CA SER A 554 -2.14 2.10 -23.02
C SER A 554 -2.13 2.54 -21.55
N PRO A 555 -2.32 1.61 -20.59
CA PRO A 555 -2.22 1.90 -19.16
C PRO A 555 -0.85 2.46 -18.78
N SER A 556 -0.81 3.36 -17.80
CA SER A 556 0.42 3.95 -17.25
C SER A 556 1.21 2.91 -16.47
N LEU A 557 2.53 2.87 -16.69
CA LEU A 557 3.46 1.99 -15.97
C LEU A 557 4.39 2.82 -15.08
N PRO A 558 4.77 2.35 -13.87
CA PRO A 558 5.77 3.01 -13.04
C PRO A 558 7.08 3.20 -13.81
N ASP A 559 7.58 4.44 -13.86
CA ASP A 559 8.78 4.80 -14.62
C ASP A 559 9.77 5.67 -13.83
N SER A 560 9.44 6.03 -12.59
CA SER A 560 10.33 6.73 -11.66
C SER A 560 10.94 5.83 -10.59
N LYS A 561 12.02 6.31 -9.97
CA LYS A 561 12.71 5.71 -8.82
C LYS A 561 12.96 6.76 -7.74
N THR A 562 13.32 6.33 -6.53
CA THR A 562 13.86 7.20 -5.46
C THR A 562 15.03 8.03 -5.96
N ASP A 563 15.25 9.22 -5.36
CA ASP A 563 16.23 10.21 -5.81
C ASP A 563 15.94 10.74 -7.23
N GLN A 564 14.65 10.79 -7.61
CA GLN A 564 14.21 11.49 -8.80
C GLN A 564 13.22 12.61 -8.45
N TYR A 565 12.98 13.48 -9.42
CA TYR A 565 11.93 14.49 -9.33
C TYR A 565 11.28 14.70 -10.69
N ILE A 566 10.05 15.21 -10.68
CA ILE A 566 9.33 15.61 -11.88
C ILE A 566 8.81 17.03 -11.71
N GLU A 567 8.73 17.77 -12.81
CA GLU A 567 8.15 19.11 -12.82
C GLU A 567 6.77 19.08 -13.46
N PHE A 568 5.80 19.76 -12.85
CA PHE A 568 4.59 20.14 -13.57
C PHE A 568 4.97 21.06 -14.73
N THR A 569 4.41 20.79 -15.90
CA THR A 569 4.68 21.53 -17.15
C THR A 569 3.42 21.55 -18.01
N ASN A 570 3.44 22.33 -19.08
CA ASN A 570 2.39 22.28 -20.09
C ASN A 570 2.46 21.01 -20.93
N SER A 571 1.31 20.61 -21.45
CA SER A 571 1.18 19.66 -22.54
C SER A 571 1.92 20.15 -23.79
N ASP A 572 2.17 19.24 -24.71
CA ASP A 572 2.85 19.54 -25.95
C ASP A 572 2.12 20.61 -26.76
N MET A 573 2.91 21.50 -27.37
CA MET A 573 2.38 22.60 -28.16
C MET A 573 1.68 22.10 -29.42
N ASP A 574 2.28 21.16 -30.15
CA ASP A 574 1.71 20.68 -31.41
C ASP A 574 0.46 19.81 -31.15
N ARG A 575 0.44 19.04 -30.06
CA ARG A 575 -0.69 18.13 -29.74
C ARG A 575 -1.87 18.80 -29.03
N ASP A 576 -1.61 19.78 -28.18
CA ASP A 576 -2.63 20.36 -27.28
C ASP A 576 -2.52 21.89 -27.12
N ALA A 577 -1.76 22.57 -27.99
CA ALA A 577 -1.51 24.01 -27.90
C ALA A 577 -1.02 24.46 -26.50
N ALA A 578 -0.31 23.57 -25.78
CA ALA A 578 0.20 23.80 -24.44
C ALA A 578 -0.86 24.23 -23.40
N GLN A 579 -2.10 23.74 -23.52
CA GLN A 579 -3.21 24.25 -22.71
C GLN A 579 -3.47 23.49 -21.41
N THR A 580 -2.93 22.27 -21.27
CA THR A 580 -3.15 21.39 -20.11
C THR A 580 -1.88 21.31 -19.27
N THR A 581 -1.99 21.34 -17.95
CA THR A 581 -0.83 21.09 -17.07
C THR A 581 -0.71 19.59 -16.81
N VAL A 582 0.50 19.04 -16.98
CA VAL A 582 0.85 17.63 -16.78
C VAL A 582 2.09 17.52 -15.90
N PRO A 583 2.32 16.41 -15.16
CA PRO A 583 1.45 15.24 -15.00
C PRO A 583 0.15 15.56 -14.25
N PHE A 584 -0.81 14.64 -14.28
CA PHE A 584 -1.96 14.65 -13.37
C PHE A 584 -1.58 13.99 -12.03
N LEU A 585 -2.43 14.08 -11.02
CA LEU A 585 -2.27 13.28 -9.80
C LEU A 585 -3.32 12.16 -9.76
N ASP A 586 -2.89 10.94 -9.45
CA ASP A 586 -3.78 9.78 -9.30
C ASP A 586 -4.59 9.89 -8.01
N ALA A 587 -5.90 10.07 -8.13
CA ALA A 587 -6.79 10.29 -6.99
C ALA A 587 -7.42 8.98 -6.47
N GLN A 588 -7.10 7.84 -7.09
CA GLN A 588 -7.63 6.56 -6.68
C GLN A 588 -7.19 6.23 -5.25
N PRO A 589 -8.08 5.65 -4.42
CA PRO A 589 -7.71 5.17 -3.09
C PRO A 589 -6.69 4.05 -3.22
N VAL A 590 -5.55 4.20 -2.55
CA VAL A 590 -4.58 3.13 -2.38
C VAL A 590 -4.72 2.62 -0.94
N ASP A 591 -5.37 1.48 -0.82
CA ASP A 591 -5.65 0.74 0.41
C ASP A 591 -5.68 -0.76 0.09
N SER A 592 -5.41 -1.59 1.10
CA SER A 592 -5.40 -3.05 0.98
C SER A 592 -6.75 -3.65 1.36
N LEU A 593 -7.13 -4.76 0.70
CA LEU A 593 -8.34 -5.53 1.03
C LEU A 593 -8.39 -5.91 2.51
N GLN A 594 -7.24 -6.34 3.04
CA GLN A 594 -7.01 -6.53 4.47
C GLN A 594 -6.16 -5.35 4.95
N PRO A 595 -6.72 -4.42 5.74
CA PRO A 595 -5.96 -3.31 6.27
C PRO A 595 -4.81 -3.82 7.15
N VAL A 596 -3.61 -3.32 6.90
CA VAL A 596 -2.41 -3.62 7.70
C VAL A 596 -1.73 -2.31 8.10
N PRO A 597 -0.92 -2.30 9.18
CA PRO A 597 -0.01 -1.21 9.42
C PRO A 597 0.96 -1.06 8.24
N LEU A 598 1.31 0.18 7.93
CA LEU A 598 2.30 0.50 6.91
C LEU A 598 3.66 0.68 7.56
N SER A 599 4.69 0.13 6.93
CA SER A 599 6.09 0.40 7.28
C SER A 599 6.69 1.51 6.45
N GLY A 600 5.98 1.99 5.43
CA GLY A 600 6.45 3.06 4.57
C GLY A 600 5.36 3.54 3.61
N ALA A 601 5.67 4.61 2.91
CA ALA A 601 4.85 5.16 1.84
C ALA A 601 5.75 5.90 0.85
N GLY A 602 5.24 6.13 -0.35
CA GLY A 602 5.98 6.83 -1.39
C GLY A 602 5.10 7.64 -2.32
N ILE A 603 5.75 8.53 -3.06
CA ILE A 603 5.18 9.27 -4.18
C ILE A 603 6.03 8.95 -5.41
N PHE A 604 5.39 8.47 -6.46
CA PHE A 604 6.08 8.05 -7.68
C PHE A 604 5.33 8.54 -8.92
N HIS A 605 6.01 8.52 -10.06
CA HIS A 605 5.40 8.78 -11.36
C HIS A 605 5.19 7.47 -12.12
N LYS A 606 4.04 7.38 -12.80
CA LYS A 606 3.73 6.37 -13.79
C LYS A 606 3.21 7.02 -15.06
N GLY A 607 3.58 6.51 -16.22
CA GLY A 607 3.15 7.10 -17.48
C GLY A 607 3.45 6.25 -18.70
N GLN A 608 3.23 6.87 -19.85
CA GLN A 608 3.56 6.32 -21.16
C GLN A 608 4.33 7.37 -21.96
N LYS A 609 5.17 6.90 -22.89
CA LYS A 609 5.97 7.80 -23.72
C LYS A 609 5.06 8.77 -24.48
N TYR A 610 5.44 10.05 -24.49
CA TYR A 610 4.68 11.15 -25.11
C TYR A 610 3.34 11.49 -24.46
N PHE A 611 3.12 11.06 -23.22
CA PHE A 611 1.98 11.48 -22.39
C PHE A 611 2.47 12.04 -21.07
N GLY A 612 1.62 12.83 -20.43
CA GLY A 612 1.92 13.49 -19.17
C GLY A 612 2.11 12.54 -17.98
N GLY A 613 1.43 11.39 -17.98
CA GLY A 613 1.43 10.45 -16.85
C GLY A 613 0.73 10.97 -15.59
N PHE A 614 0.94 10.26 -14.49
CA PHE A 614 0.34 10.51 -13.18
C PHE A 614 1.39 10.45 -12.07
N ILE A 615 1.33 11.41 -11.15
CA ILE A 615 1.97 11.32 -9.83
C ILE A 615 1.00 10.56 -8.92
N ALA A 616 1.44 9.44 -8.34
CA ALA A 616 0.59 8.53 -7.59
C ALA A 616 1.19 8.23 -6.21
N PRO A 617 0.33 8.03 -5.18
CA PRO A 617 0.78 7.49 -3.91
C PRO A 617 1.04 5.99 -4.00
N LYS A 618 1.95 5.51 -3.16
CA LYS A 618 2.31 4.10 -2.99
C LYS A 618 2.36 3.78 -1.49
N LEU A 619 1.86 2.61 -1.10
CA LEU A 619 2.03 2.08 0.26
C LEU A 619 3.13 1.04 0.29
N ILE A 620 3.84 0.96 1.42
CA ILE A 620 4.79 -0.12 1.70
C ILE A 620 4.31 -0.84 2.96
N THR A 621 3.79 -2.04 2.79
CA THR A 621 3.11 -2.80 3.84
C THR A 621 4.11 -3.30 4.89
N TYR A 622 3.63 -3.57 6.12
CA TYR A 622 4.49 -4.09 7.17
C TYR A 622 5.03 -5.49 6.83
N ASP A 623 6.31 -5.72 7.14
CA ASP A 623 6.98 -7.00 6.88
C ASP A 623 6.75 -7.97 8.04
N PHE A 624 5.82 -8.90 7.86
CA PHE A 624 5.50 -9.93 8.85
C PHE A 624 6.51 -11.08 8.88
N SER A 625 7.42 -11.20 7.91
CA SER A 625 8.35 -12.35 7.80
C SER A 625 9.26 -12.50 9.03
N LYS A 626 9.55 -11.37 9.69
CA LYS A 626 10.35 -11.28 10.92
C LYS A 626 9.67 -11.91 12.15
N HIS A 627 8.35 -12.06 12.10
CA HIS A 627 7.53 -12.57 13.18
C HIS A 627 7.10 -14.04 12.99
N LEU A 628 7.50 -14.65 11.86
CA LEU A 628 7.30 -16.08 11.59
C LEU A 628 8.30 -16.91 12.41
N GLN A 629 7.81 -17.82 13.26
CA GLN A 629 8.64 -18.57 14.20
C GLN A 629 8.51 -20.08 14.12
N ILE A 630 9.67 -20.73 14.23
CA ILE A 630 9.84 -22.19 14.26
C ILE A 630 9.86 -22.72 15.71
N ALA A 631 9.80 -21.86 16.73
CA ALA A 631 10.03 -22.25 18.12
C ALA A 631 8.92 -23.16 18.69
N PHE A 632 9.20 -24.46 18.77
CA PHE A 632 8.44 -25.45 19.53
C PHE A 632 8.88 -25.43 21.00
N PRO A 633 7.99 -25.77 21.97
CA PRO A 633 8.41 -25.97 23.35
C PRO A 633 9.52 -27.03 23.41
N GLU A 634 10.64 -26.74 24.11
CA GLU A 634 11.67 -27.75 24.37
C GLU A 634 11.06 -28.89 25.19
N SER A 635 11.21 -30.14 24.74
CA SER A 635 10.92 -31.28 25.59
C SER A 635 11.93 -31.29 26.74
N GLU A 636 11.46 -31.36 27.98
CA GLU A 636 12.36 -31.61 29.11
C GLU A 636 13.16 -32.90 28.81
N PRO A 637 14.50 -32.87 28.89
CA PRO A 637 15.28 -34.07 28.67
C PRO A 637 14.84 -35.12 29.67
N ALA A 638 14.52 -36.32 29.17
CA ALA A 638 14.21 -37.46 30.01
C ALA A 638 15.35 -37.63 31.03
N VAL A 639 15.03 -37.36 32.30
CA VAL A 639 15.91 -37.66 33.42
C VAL A 639 15.93 -39.17 33.54
N ASN A 640 16.94 -39.79 32.93
CA ASN A 640 17.29 -41.20 33.16
C ASN A 640 17.89 -41.38 34.56
#